data_AF-A0A8C9XPT4-F1
#
_entry.id   AF-A0A8C9XPT4-F1
#
_cell.length_a   1.000
_cell.length_b   1.000
_cell.length_c   1.000
_cell.angle_alpha   90.00
_cell.angle_beta   90.00
_cell.angle_gamma   90.00
#
_symmetry.space_group_name_H-M   'P 1'
#
loop_
_entity.id
_entity.type
_entity.pdbx_description
1 polymer ?
#
loop_
_entity_poly.entity_id
_entity_poly.type
_entity_poly.pdbx_seq_one_letter_code
_entity_poly.pdbx_strand_id
1 'polypeptide(L)'
;MVSAAVLFLLTAGSVCGEAAAERKLVYVTVLFRHGDRSPVKAYPTDPHQESNWPQGFGQLSQMGMQEQFGLGQFLRKRYKGFLKDSYDRHEIYVRSTDQDRTLMSAEANLAGLYPPSGHQVFEENLTWQPIPVHTVSQSEERLLSFPLGDCPRYEQLMNETKRTKEFINVTNTYQDIIELVKKKTGLNEINVESVWIVYDTLFCESRHNMSTPDWVTPDVMEKLRVLNDFSIQVKFGVYKQQEKSRLQGGILLGEIVKNLSKMAVPDPKQRLKMMMLSAHDTTVVALQASLNVFNGIEPPFSSCQIFELYRNNNGSVSVSMFYRNDSAVEPYPLQLPGCPLDCPLDEFVRITKFSISEDRDKECQVHSERRDKESHSQLDVCGITPLNTRIVGGENAPPGNWPWQASLQSFGSHFCGGSLINSQWVLTAAHCFLTNRTSLTVSLGLQSLQGPNHNGVSRTVTKVISNPNYNFKTNDNDICLLKLSSPVTFTNLIVPVCLAASDSTFFSGVSAWVTGWGDTAYRVSLPFPGNLMEVNVPIVGNRKCNCDYGVFPITNNMICAGLSAGGKDSCEGDSGGPLVSKQGSRWIQEGIVSFGNGCAKPNFPGVYTRVSQYQSWISSQITSSQPGFVTFTSPGTDSDLNICCAGLQPSLPPNGPPVTMELNQPSPKEIFSINQAKLKCIITGQDPNIVNQIQITWQINGSPVTNTIPTTQSGVSTMTLTLTEWYKVNNVRCSARKDDMTLASQVLTFRKGDGSEPKVTVHILPDEDITDEVTLVCLVSSRVQRDYYITWSEQKTNPPIYTDGIDFPPVKTKQGYSVASIYTTTKEKWNKLTMFSCHAFPGSGENHTISRDVSSGLDFTPESKLSFALSCTDDALEEEEYSSLWSTVFSFVILFISSLLYSMIFSLVKVNMQASSAFQLY
;
A
#
# COMPACT_ATOMS: atom_id res chain seq x y z
N MET A 1 98.83 1.45 4.68
CA MET A 1 98.49 0.12 4.14
C MET A 1 97.04 0.18 3.67
N VAL A 2 96.81 0.03 2.35
CA VAL A 2 95.53 -0.08 1.59
C VAL A 2 94.61 1.16 1.67
N SER A 3 94.45 2.10 0.73
CA SER A 3 94.55 2.27 -0.75
C SER A 3 93.30 1.93 -1.58
N ALA A 4 92.73 2.98 -2.22
CA ALA A 4 91.82 3.06 -3.38
C ALA A 4 90.27 3.00 -3.21
N ALA A 5 89.60 3.87 -4.01
CA ALA A 5 88.16 3.98 -4.36
C ALA A 5 87.22 4.50 -3.23
N VAL A 6 86.30 5.44 -3.43
CA VAL A 6 85.16 5.41 -4.37
C VAL A 6 84.72 6.84 -4.72
N LEU A 7 84.92 7.23 -5.98
CA LEU A 7 84.32 8.40 -6.64
C LEU A 7 84.26 8.07 -8.14
N PHE A 8 83.29 7.25 -8.61
CA PHE A 8 82.99 7.09 -10.04
C PHE A 8 81.70 6.26 -10.30
N LEU A 9 81.01 6.60 -11.41
CA LEU A 9 79.86 5.96 -12.12
C LEU A 9 78.47 6.46 -11.65
N LEU A 10 77.66 7.24 -12.37
CA LEU A 10 77.46 7.53 -13.81
C LEU A 10 77.30 6.30 -14.72
N THR A 11 76.19 6.32 -15.47
CA THR A 11 75.75 5.48 -16.62
C THR A 11 75.07 4.14 -16.33
N ALA A 12 73.73 4.14 -16.24
CA ALA A 12 72.82 3.49 -17.19
C ALA A 12 71.39 3.45 -16.62
N GLY A 13 70.48 4.24 -17.19
CA GLY A 13 69.06 4.24 -16.81
C GLY A 13 68.22 5.28 -17.55
N SER A 14 68.57 5.59 -18.79
CA SER A 14 67.77 6.41 -19.70
C SER A 14 67.04 5.48 -20.67
N VAL A 15 65.85 4.98 -20.31
CA VAL A 15 64.80 4.57 -21.26
C VAL A 15 63.43 4.73 -20.60
N CYS A 16 62.58 5.53 -21.26
CA CYS A 16 61.15 5.73 -21.10
C CYS A 16 60.64 6.49 -19.86
N GLY A 17 60.73 7.82 -19.95
CA GLY A 17 59.57 8.62 -19.62
C GLY A 17 58.47 8.36 -20.65
N GLU A 18 57.50 7.52 -20.32
CA GLU A 18 56.17 7.62 -20.92
C GLU A 18 55.45 8.74 -20.17
N ALA A 19 55.11 9.81 -20.88
CA ALA A 19 54.18 10.80 -20.39
C ALA A 19 52.92 10.04 -19.93
N ALA A 20 52.59 10.12 -18.64
CA ALA A 20 51.34 9.60 -18.12
C ALA A 20 50.22 10.20 -18.96
N ALA A 21 49.59 9.38 -19.80
CA ALA A 21 48.58 9.84 -20.73
C ALA A 21 47.45 10.47 -19.92
N GLU A 22 47.29 11.78 -20.05
CA GLU A 22 46.29 12.56 -19.31
C GLU A 22 44.90 12.01 -19.65
N ARG A 23 44.26 11.29 -18.72
CA ARG A 23 42.90 10.78 -18.88
C ARG A 23 41.91 11.74 -18.24
N LYS A 24 40.79 11.98 -18.90
CA LYS A 24 39.80 12.97 -18.49
C LYS A 24 38.64 12.32 -17.73
N LEU A 25 38.33 12.79 -16.53
CA LEU A 25 37.13 12.38 -15.79
C LEU A 25 35.87 12.87 -16.51
N VAL A 26 34.89 11.97 -16.69
CA VAL A 26 33.67 12.21 -17.46
C VAL A 26 32.43 12.20 -16.56
N TYR A 27 32.35 11.23 -15.65
CA TYR A 27 31.17 11.01 -14.82
C TYR A 27 31.52 10.31 -13.52
N VAL A 28 30.77 10.59 -12.45
CA VAL A 28 30.95 10.02 -11.12
C VAL A 28 29.62 9.54 -10.57
N THR A 29 29.63 8.35 -9.97
CA THR A 29 28.56 7.92 -9.04
C THR A 29 29.15 7.73 -7.66
N VAL A 30 28.53 8.32 -6.65
CA VAL A 30 28.84 8.07 -5.23
C VAL A 30 27.63 7.48 -4.52
N LEU A 31 27.86 6.39 -3.78
CA LEU A 31 26.90 5.78 -2.87
C LEU A 31 27.48 5.84 -1.46
N PHE A 32 26.78 6.45 -0.52
CA PHE A 32 27.25 6.54 0.86
C PHE A 32 26.21 6.09 1.88
N ARG A 33 26.69 5.45 2.96
CA ARG A 33 25.91 5.21 4.18
C ARG A 33 25.64 6.56 4.84
N HIS A 34 24.47 6.72 5.47
CA HIS A 34 24.21 7.85 6.37
C HIS A 34 25.31 8.01 7.44
N GLY A 35 25.35 9.19 8.06
CA GLY A 35 26.24 9.45 9.20
C GLY A 35 25.82 8.73 10.47
N ASP A 36 26.62 8.92 11.51
CA ASP A 36 26.33 8.48 12.88
C ASP A 36 24.91 8.84 13.37
N ARG A 37 24.29 7.94 14.11
CA ARG A 37 22.88 8.00 14.50
C ARG A 37 22.62 7.37 15.87
N SER A 38 21.45 7.66 16.44
CA SER A 38 20.90 6.88 17.53
C SER A 38 20.58 5.43 17.08
N PRO A 39 20.51 4.46 18.00
CA PRO A 39 20.16 3.09 17.67
C PRO A 39 18.75 3.05 17.07
N VAL A 40 18.48 2.09 16.18
CA VAL A 40 17.14 1.98 15.56
C VAL A 40 16.09 1.43 16.53
N LYS A 41 16.55 0.75 17.59
CA LYS A 41 15.78 0.28 18.74
C LYS A 41 16.75 -0.18 19.82
N ALA A 42 16.32 -0.18 21.08
CA ALA A 42 17.04 -0.80 22.18
C ALA A 42 16.51 -2.21 22.49
N TYR A 43 17.30 -3.04 23.17
CA TYR A 43 16.82 -4.32 23.72
C TYR A 43 16.12 -4.11 25.07
N PRO A 44 15.19 -5.00 25.49
CA PRO A 44 14.30 -4.76 26.64
C PRO A 44 14.96 -4.37 27.96
N THR A 45 16.13 -4.92 28.26
CA THR A 45 16.86 -4.65 29.52
C THR A 45 17.93 -3.56 29.39
N ASP A 46 18.00 -2.89 28.25
CA ASP A 46 18.94 -1.81 28.03
C ASP A 46 18.61 -0.60 28.95
N PRO A 47 19.60 0.01 29.63
CA PRO A 47 19.33 1.15 30.50
C PRO A 47 19.04 2.46 29.75
N HIS A 48 19.37 2.56 28.46
CA HIS A 48 19.22 3.74 27.62
C HIS A 48 18.08 3.56 26.60
N GLN A 49 16.87 3.81 27.07
CA GLN A 49 15.67 3.77 26.25
C GLN A 49 15.58 5.00 25.32
N GLU A 50 14.54 5.05 24.49
CA GLU A 50 14.40 6.09 23.45
C GLU A 50 14.50 7.52 24.00
N SER A 51 13.96 7.76 25.19
CA SER A 51 13.98 9.08 25.86
C SER A 51 15.38 9.55 26.25
N ASN A 52 16.38 8.67 26.30
CA ASN A 52 17.77 9.03 26.53
C ASN A 52 18.44 9.62 25.27
N TRP A 53 17.81 9.44 24.10
CA TRP A 53 18.29 9.94 22.83
C TRP A 53 17.58 11.26 22.47
N PRO A 54 18.31 12.37 22.24
CA PRO A 54 17.69 13.70 22.09
C PRO A 54 16.65 13.84 20.97
N GLN A 55 16.69 12.98 19.96
CA GLN A 55 15.76 12.95 18.83
C GLN A 55 14.95 11.64 18.76
N GLY A 56 15.09 10.75 19.74
CA GLY A 56 14.56 9.38 19.68
C GLY A 56 15.41 8.44 18.82
N PHE A 57 14.87 7.27 18.51
CA PHE A 57 15.59 6.19 17.83
C PHE A 57 15.69 6.39 16.32
N GLY A 58 16.77 5.87 15.73
CA GLY A 58 17.02 5.86 14.29
C GLY A 58 17.31 7.23 13.64
N GLN A 59 17.55 8.27 14.45
CA GLN A 59 17.74 9.66 14.02
C GLN A 59 19.22 10.02 13.86
N LEU A 60 19.52 10.89 12.88
CA LEU A 60 20.89 11.33 12.61
C LEU A 60 21.41 12.20 13.76
N SER A 61 22.58 11.87 14.28
CA SER A 61 23.20 12.64 15.35
C SER A 61 23.93 13.88 14.82
N GLN A 62 24.30 14.81 15.70
CA GLN A 62 25.17 15.93 15.33
C GLN A 62 26.53 15.45 14.81
N MET A 63 27.06 14.35 15.36
CA MET A 63 28.28 13.74 14.86
C MET A 63 28.07 13.22 13.43
N GLY A 64 26.93 12.60 13.15
CA GLY A 64 26.59 12.13 11.81
C GLY A 64 26.48 13.26 10.79
N MET A 65 25.92 14.42 11.19
CA MET A 65 25.89 15.62 10.35
C MET A 65 27.32 16.12 10.05
N GLN A 66 28.21 16.15 11.04
CA GLN A 66 29.61 16.58 10.87
C GLN A 66 30.38 15.63 9.95
N GLU A 67 30.20 14.32 10.10
CA GLU A 67 30.85 13.32 9.26
C GLU A 67 30.42 13.46 7.79
N GLN A 68 29.12 13.65 7.54
CA GLN A 68 28.60 13.84 6.19
C GLN A 68 29.03 15.16 5.57
N PHE A 69 29.04 16.24 6.36
CA PHE A 69 29.61 17.52 5.93
C PHE A 69 31.08 17.37 5.54
N GLY A 70 31.87 16.65 6.35
CA GLY A 70 33.27 16.33 6.04
C GLY A 70 33.43 15.48 4.78
N LEU A 71 32.55 14.51 4.54
CA LEU A 71 32.50 13.76 3.29
C LEU A 71 32.20 14.68 2.09
N GLY A 72 31.26 15.61 2.23
CA GLY A 72 30.97 16.64 1.23
C GLY A 72 32.18 17.50 0.88
N GLN A 73 32.93 17.96 1.90
CA GLN A 73 34.17 18.71 1.71
C GLN A 73 35.25 17.88 1.00
N PHE A 74 35.36 16.60 1.34
CA PHE A 74 36.25 15.67 0.65
C PHE A 74 35.88 15.55 -0.83
N LEU A 75 34.60 15.32 -1.16
CA LEU A 75 34.12 15.24 -2.54
C LEU A 75 34.37 16.55 -3.29
N ARG A 76 34.17 17.70 -2.63
CA ARG A 76 34.49 19.02 -3.21
C ARG A 76 35.96 19.15 -3.57
N LYS A 77 36.86 18.74 -2.66
CA LYS A 77 38.30 18.76 -2.90
C LYS A 77 38.69 17.81 -4.03
N ARG A 78 38.15 16.59 -4.04
CA ARG A 78 38.45 15.54 -5.03
C ARG A 78 38.03 15.92 -6.44
N TYR A 79 36.83 16.51 -6.58
CA TYR A 79 36.26 16.86 -7.88
C TYR A 79 36.39 18.34 -8.23
N LYS A 80 37.35 19.02 -7.61
CA LYS A 80 37.71 20.40 -7.96
C LYS A 80 38.15 20.46 -9.42
N GLY A 81 37.57 21.41 -10.17
CA GLY A 81 37.81 21.57 -11.61
C GLY A 81 37.00 20.60 -12.50
N PHE A 82 36.43 19.54 -11.93
CA PHE A 82 35.45 18.70 -12.62
C PHE A 82 34.02 19.25 -12.44
N LEU A 83 33.62 19.52 -11.20
CA LEU A 83 32.38 20.21 -10.87
C LEU A 83 32.60 21.72 -10.82
N LYS A 84 31.57 22.50 -11.18
CA LYS A 84 31.60 23.96 -11.06
C LYS A 84 31.73 24.40 -9.61
N ASP A 85 32.30 25.60 -9.42
CA ASP A 85 32.45 26.11 -8.08
C ASP A 85 31.10 26.42 -7.40
N SER A 86 30.18 26.98 -8.18
CA SER A 86 28.77 27.20 -7.82
C SER A 86 27.91 25.99 -8.18
N TYR A 87 26.86 25.72 -7.40
CA TYR A 87 25.90 24.65 -7.70
C TYR A 87 25.22 24.87 -9.06
N ASP A 88 25.15 23.82 -9.88
CA ASP A 88 24.39 23.81 -11.14
C ASP A 88 23.52 22.57 -11.16
N ARG A 89 22.20 22.75 -11.16
CA ARG A 89 21.20 21.67 -11.14
C ARG A 89 21.34 20.65 -12.28
N HIS A 90 22.08 20.98 -13.32
CA HIS A 90 22.32 20.08 -14.45
C HIS A 90 23.59 19.24 -14.27
N GLU A 91 24.52 19.59 -13.37
CA GLU A 91 25.77 18.85 -13.14
C GLU A 91 25.63 17.74 -12.10
N ILE A 92 24.64 17.83 -11.22
CA ILE A 92 24.49 16.94 -10.05
C ILE A 92 23.03 16.49 -9.91
N TYR A 93 22.84 15.22 -9.60
CA TYR A 93 21.55 14.64 -9.19
C TYR A 93 21.73 13.88 -7.88
N VAL A 94 20.82 14.09 -6.92
CA VAL A 94 20.91 13.51 -5.57
C VAL A 94 19.65 12.71 -5.30
N ARG A 95 19.81 11.45 -4.86
CA ARG A 95 18.72 10.59 -4.43
C ARG A 95 19.02 10.00 -3.05
N SER A 96 18.02 9.93 -2.19
CA SER A 96 18.06 9.30 -0.87
C SER A 96 16.95 8.26 -0.73
N THR A 97 17.12 7.29 0.17
CA THR A 97 15.97 6.56 0.74
C THR A 97 15.11 7.51 1.59
N ASP A 98 13.83 7.14 1.78
CA ASP A 98 12.85 7.89 2.57
C ASP A 98 12.99 7.57 4.06
N GLN A 99 14.11 8.00 4.63
CA GLN A 99 14.44 7.89 6.05
C GLN A 99 15.13 9.20 6.47
N ASP A 100 14.71 9.81 7.57
CA ASP A 100 15.24 11.10 8.03
C ASP A 100 16.77 11.11 8.03
N ARG A 101 17.38 10.06 8.60
CA ARG A 101 18.84 9.96 8.67
C ARG A 101 19.57 9.97 7.33
N THR A 102 18.98 9.43 6.26
CA THR A 102 19.60 9.43 4.92
C THR A 102 19.33 10.73 4.18
N LEU A 103 18.13 11.31 4.32
CA LEU A 103 17.78 12.63 3.78
C LEU A 103 18.68 13.72 4.38
N MET A 104 18.73 13.80 5.71
CA MET A 104 19.57 14.76 6.44
C MET A 104 21.06 14.54 6.17
N SER A 105 21.50 13.29 5.97
CA SER A 105 22.88 12.99 5.57
C SER A 105 23.21 13.57 4.20
N ALA A 106 22.30 13.45 3.22
CA ALA A 106 22.47 14.03 1.90
C ALA A 106 22.55 15.56 1.97
N GLU A 107 21.68 16.20 2.76
CA GLU A 107 21.68 17.65 2.95
C GLU A 107 22.98 18.16 3.63
N ALA A 108 23.43 17.50 4.69
CA ALA A 108 24.69 17.82 5.37
C ALA A 108 25.90 17.65 4.43
N ASN A 109 25.90 16.59 3.62
CA ASN A 109 26.92 16.35 2.60
C ASN A 109 26.92 17.46 1.54
N LEU A 110 25.75 17.86 1.05
CA LEU A 110 25.61 18.95 0.07
C LEU A 110 26.05 20.30 0.62
N ALA A 111 25.81 20.57 1.90
CA ALA A 111 26.32 21.76 2.57
C ALA A 111 27.85 21.82 2.58
N GLY A 112 28.53 20.68 2.72
CA GLY A 112 29.98 20.58 2.60
C GLY A 112 30.49 20.63 1.16
N LEU A 113 29.70 20.14 0.20
CA LEU A 113 30.05 20.08 -1.22
C LEU A 113 29.87 21.42 -1.94
N TYR A 114 28.81 22.17 -1.63
CA TYR A 114 28.42 23.43 -2.28
C TYR A 114 28.11 24.55 -1.27
N PRO A 115 29.09 25.02 -0.51
CA PRO A 115 28.93 26.29 0.21
C PRO A 115 28.61 27.41 -0.81
N PRO A 116 27.55 28.22 -0.60
CA PRO A 116 27.15 29.23 -1.56
C PRO A 116 28.25 30.29 -1.72
N SER A 117 28.41 30.79 -2.94
CA SER A 117 29.36 31.86 -3.25
C SER A 117 28.82 32.78 -4.33
N GLY A 118 29.25 34.04 -4.31
CA GLY A 118 28.80 35.06 -5.26
C GLY A 118 27.27 35.20 -5.28
N HIS A 119 26.68 35.10 -6.47
CA HIS A 119 25.24 35.27 -6.69
C HIS A 119 24.36 34.15 -6.08
N GLN A 120 24.94 33.07 -5.55
CA GLN A 120 24.20 31.99 -4.88
C GLN A 120 24.04 32.22 -3.38
N VAL A 121 24.71 33.23 -2.81
CA VAL A 121 24.46 33.66 -1.43
C VAL A 121 23.13 34.40 -1.41
N PHE A 122 22.11 33.78 -0.84
CA PHE A 122 20.79 34.41 -0.70
C PHE A 122 20.60 35.10 0.65
N GLU A 123 21.41 34.73 1.64
CA GLU A 123 21.42 35.30 3.00
C GLU A 123 22.88 35.43 3.46
N GLU A 124 23.31 36.65 3.81
CA GLU A 124 24.73 36.96 4.04
C GLU A 124 25.32 36.21 5.25
N ASN A 125 24.49 35.98 6.28
CA ASN A 125 24.91 35.31 7.51
C ASN A 125 24.74 33.78 7.47
N LEU A 126 24.35 33.21 6.33
CA LEU A 126 24.07 31.78 6.19
C LEU A 126 24.89 31.18 5.03
N THR A 127 25.96 30.46 5.36
CA THR A 127 26.78 29.73 4.39
C THR A 127 26.15 28.39 3.99
N TRP A 128 24.89 28.42 3.59
CA TRP A 128 24.11 27.27 3.15
C TRP A 128 23.18 27.68 2.01
N GLN A 129 22.88 26.74 1.12
CA GLN A 129 21.88 26.92 0.06
C GLN A 129 21.03 25.66 -0.08
N PRO A 130 19.74 25.80 -0.43
CA PRO A 130 18.89 24.66 -0.67
C PRO A 130 19.30 23.96 -1.97
N ILE A 131 19.59 22.66 -1.88
CA ILE A 131 19.85 21.78 -3.02
C ILE A 131 18.88 20.59 -2.93
N PRO A 132 18.12 20.28 -4.01
CA PRO A 132 17.09 19.24 -3.95
C PRO A 132 17.69 17.84 -3.72
N VAL A 133 17.15 17.14 -2.73
CA VAL A 133 17.37 15.71 -2.49
C VAL A 133 16.11 14.96 -2.88
N HIS A 134 16.19 14.10 -3.89
CA HIS A 134 15.04 13.34 -4.38
C HIS A 134 14.87 12.05 -3.57
N THR A 135 13.63 11.64 -3.32
CA THR A 135 13.34 10.36 -2.67
C THR A 135 12.08 9.71 -3.25
N VAL A 136 11.84 8.47 -2.88
CA VAL A 136 10.63 7.70 -3.20
C VAL A 136 10.13 7.05 -1.92
N SER A 137 8.81 6.92 -1.78
CA SER A 137 8.22 6.37 -0.55
C SER A 137 8.76 4.98 -0.23
N GLN A 138 8.83 4.62 1.06
CA GLN A 138 9.39 3.33 1.49
C GLN A 138 8.71 2.12 0.81
N SER A 139 7.41 2.20 0.51
CA SER A 139 6.66 1.14 -0.18
C SER A 139 7.04 0.98 -1.66
N GLU A 140 7.55 2.03 -2.29
CA GLU A 140 7.98 2.08 -3.70
C GLU A 140 9.50 1.97 -3.88
N GLU A 141 10.28 2.07 -2.80
CA GLU A 141 11.74 2.00 -2.85
C GLU A 141 12.21 0.59 -3.26
N ARG A 142 12.96 0.51 -4.37
CA ARG A 142 13.47 -0.74 -4.97
C ARG A 142 14.93 -0.66 -5.42
N LEU A 143 15.61 0.47 -5.23
CA LEU A 143 16.97 0.73 -5.69
C LEU A 143 17.98 0.93 -4.55
N LEU A 144 17.58 1.57 -3.45
CA LEU A 144 18.51 2.01 -2.40
C LEU A 144 18.26 1.39 -1.02
N SER A 145 17.15 0.67 -0.82
CA SER A 145 16.85 0.00 0.46
C SER A 145 16.96 -1.52 0.30
N PHE A 146 18.01 -2.11 0.87
CA PHE A 146 18.26 -3.57 0.82
C PHE A 146 18.28 -4.19 2.22
N PRO A 147 17.95 -5.49 2.36
CA PRO A 147 17.45 -6.37 1.31
C PRO A 147 16.00 -6.05 0.93
N LEU A 148 15.64 -6.33 -0.32
CA LEU A 148 14.28 -6.29 -0.81
C LEU A 148 13.54 -7.58 -0.40
N GLY A 149 12.41 -7.42 0.29
CA GLY A 149 11.63 -8.53 0.86
C GLY A 149 10.64 -9.19 -0.10
N ASP A 150 10.35 -8.58 -1.25
CA ASP A 150 9.39 -9.04 -2.24
C ASP A 150 9.98 -10.07 -3.22
N CYS A 151 10.69 -11.10 -2.71
CA CYS A 151 11.34 -12.09 -3.56
C CYS A 151 11.40 -13.50 -2.92
N PRO A 152 10.46 -14.40 -3.26
CA PRO A 152 10.42 -15.76 -2.70
C PRO A 152 11.69 -16.57 -2.93
N ARG A 153 12.33 -16.43 -4.11
CA ARG A 153 13.61 -17.10 -4.37
C ARG A 153 14.72 -16.64 -3.42
N TYR A 154 14.75 -15.35 -3.08
CA TYR A 154 15.72 -14.83 -2.12
C TYR A 154 15.49 -15.38 -0.71
N GLU A 155 14.23 -15.50 -0.26
CA GLU A 155 13.90 -16.16 1.01
C GLU A 155 14.34 -17.63 1.02
N GLN A 156 14.14 -18.35 -0.09
CA GLN A 156 14.65 -19.71 -0.24
C GLN A 156 16.17 -19.77 -0.15
N LEU A 157 16.89 -18.83 -0.78
CA LEU A 157 18.34 -18.73 -0.68
C LEU A 157 18.81 -18.45 0.75
N MET A 158 18.08 -17.62 1.50
CA MET A 158 18.36 -17.41 2.92
C MET A 158 18.17 -18.70 3.72
N ASN A 159 17.09 -19.44 3.49
CA ASN A 159 16.85 -20.74 4.14
C ASN A 159 17.88 -21.81 3.75
N GLU A 160 18.31 -21.85 2.49
CA GLU A 160 19.40 -22.71 2.00
C GLU A 160 20.72 -22.33 2.69
N THR A 161 20.99 -21.04 2.88
CA THR A 161 22.21 -20.53 3.55
C THR A 161 22.29 -21.00 4.99
N LYS A 162 21.17 -21.01 5.73
CA LYS A 162 21.13 -21.49 7.13
C LYS A 162 21.51 -22.95 7.29
N ARG A 163 21.46 -23.74 6.21
CA ARG A 163 21.80 -25.17 6.19
C ARG A 163 23.26 -25.42 5.78
N THR A 164 24.03 -24.40 5.43
CA THR A 164 25.42 -24.59 5.03
C THR A 164 26.33 -24.78 6.24
N LYS A 165 27.48 -25.41 6.02
CA LYS A 165 28.46 -25.68 7.07
C LYS A 165 29.00 -24.39 7.67
N GLU A 166 29.17 -23.35 6.85
CA GLU A 166 29.67 -22.04 7.26
C GLU A 166 28.73 -21.40 8.28
N PHE A 167 27.42 -21.37 7.99
CA PHE A 167 26.42 -20.82 8.91
C PHE A 167 26.33 -21.63 10.22
N ILE A 168 26.28 -22.96 10.10
CA ILE A 168 26.22 -23.85 11.27
C ILE A 168 27.47 -23.72 12.13
N ASN A 169 28.66 -23.64 11.53
CA ASN A 169 29.92 -23.51 12.25
C ASN A 169 29.98 -22.19 13.03
N VAL A 170 29.62 -21.07 12.42
CA VAL A 170 29.59 -19.77 13.14
C VAL A 170 28.56 -19.82 14.26
N THR A 171 27.36 -20.34 13.99
CA THR A 171 26.32 -20.50 15.02
C THR A 171 26.83 -21.30 16.21
N ASN A 172 27.45 -22.45 15.97
CA ASN A 172 28.00 -23.30 17.04
C ASN A 172 29.19 -22.66 17.77
N THR A 173 30.05 -21.93 17.04
CA THR A 173 31.25 -21.30 17.60
C THR A 173 30.91 -20.19 18.60
N TYR A 174 29.85 -19.43 18.34
CA TYR A 174 29.42 -18.29 19.15
C TYR A 174 28.12 -18.56 19.92
N GLN A 175 27.75 -19.83 20.07
CA GLN A 175 26.53 -20.24 20.76
C GLN A 175 26.50 -19.72 22.21
N ASP A 176 27.67 -19.71 22.87
CA ASP A 176 27.86 -19.16 24.22
C ASP A 176 27.50 -17.68 24.31
N ILE A 177 27.92 -16.89 23.31
CA ILE A 177 27.59 -15.46 23.22
C ILE A 177 26.11 -15.26 22.91
N ILE A 178 25.56 -16.02 21.97
CA ILE A 178 24.12 -15.92 21.64
C ILE A 178 23.27 -16.22 22.87
N GLU A 179 23.63 -17.23 23.67
CA GLU A 179 22.96 -17.57 24.93
C GLU A 179 23.16 -16.51 26.02
N LEU A 180 24.37 -15.97 26.16
CA LEU A 180 24.66 -14.86 27.08
C LEU A 180 23.78 -13.66 26.76
N VAL A 181 23.74 -13.25 25.49
CA VAL A 181 22.96 -12.12 25.02
C VAL A 181 21.47 -12.39 25.26
N LYS A 182 20.97 -13.58 24.93
CA LYS A 182 19.58 -13.97 25.22
C LYS A 182 19.23 -13.75 26.69
N LYS A 183 20.08 -14.24 27.59
CA LYS A 183 19.88 -14.17 29.04
C LYS A 183 19.96 -12.74 29.58
N LYS A 184 20.81 -11.90 28.99
CA LYS A 184 21.09 -10.55 29.49
C LYS A 184 20.17 -9.48 28.93
N THR A 185 19.63 -9.67 27.72
CA THR A 185 18.89 -8.64 26.96
C THR A 185 17.37 -8.71 27.12
N GLY A 186 16.82 -9.82 27.60
CA GLY A 186 15.37 -10.03 27.70
C GLY A 186 14.69 -10.35 26.36
N LEU A 187 15.45 -10.66 25.31
CA LEU A 187 14.92 -11.04 24.00
C LEU A 187 14.51 -12.53 23.97
N ASN A 188 13.28 -12.81 23.52
CA ASN A 188 12.72 -14.17 23.47
C ASN A 188 13.38 -15.06 22.41
N GLU A 189 13.74 -14.48 21.27
CA GLU A 189 14.40 -15.17 20.16
C GLU A 189 15.64 -14.38 19.73
N ILE A 190 16.82 -15.00 19.85
CA ILE A 190 18.07 -14.45 19.35
C ILE A 190 18.89 -15.52 18.66
N ASN A 191 19.44 -15.15 17.51
CA ASN A 191 20.23 -15.99 16.63
C ASN A 191 21.19 -15.10 15.81
N VAL A 192 21.99 -15.71 14.95
CA VAL A 192 22.95 -15.02 14.08
C VAL A 192 22.31 -13.91 13.24
N GLU A 193 21.04 -14.02 12.83
CA GLU A 193 20.35 -13.03 12.00
C GLU A 193 19.73 -11.87 12.81
N SER A 194 19.61 -12.00 14.13
CA SER A 194 18.91 -11.02 15.00
C SER A 194 19.83 -10.38 16.04
N VAL A 195 21.00 -10.96 16.30
CA VAL A 195 21.99 -10.45 17.27
C VAL A 195 22.53 -9.06 16.93
N TRP A 196 22.45 -8.63 15.66
CA TRP A 196 22.81 -7.28 15.23
C TRP A 196 22.05 -6.18 15.98
N ILE A 197 20.83 -6.45 16.46
CA ILE A 197 20.02 -5.48 17.22
C ILE A 197 20.77 -5.03 18.48
N VAL A 198 21.38 -5.99 19.17
CA VAL A 198 22.10 -5.75 20.42
C VAL A 198 23.43 -5.07 20.14
N TYR A 199 24.13 -5.51 19.09
CA TYR A 199 25.37 -4.88 18.67
C TYR A 199 25.15 -3.41 18.25
N ASP A 200 24.15 -3.12 17.42
CA ASP A 200 23.82 -1.76 16.95
C ASP A 200 23.52 -0.83 18.14
N THR A 201 22.72 -1.31 19.10
CA THR A 201 22.38 -0.60 20.34
C THR A 201 23.65 -0.18 21.09
N LEU A 202 24.46 -1.17 21.47
CA LEU A 202 25.68 -0.96 22.26
C LEU A 202 26.74 -0.18 21.49
N PHE A 203 26.83 -0.36 20.17
CA PHE A 203 27.75 0.38 19.32
C PHE A 203 27.40 1.86 19.30
N CYS A 204 26.12 2.22 19.09
CA CYS A 204 25.67 3.60 19.13
C CYS A 204 25.90 4.21 20.52
N GLU A 205 25.55 3.52 21.60
CA GLU A 205 25.81 3.98 22.96
C GLU A 205 27.29 4.26 23.23
N SER A 206 28.17 3.33 22.82
CA SER A 206 29.61 3.48 23.00
C SER A 206 30.17 4.71 22.27
N ARG A 207 29.64 5.01 21.08
CA ARG A 207 29.98 6.18 20.26
C ARG A 207 29.55 7.49 20.92
N HIS A 208 28.47 7.45 21.68
CA HIS A 208 27.91 8.57 22.42
C HIS A 208 28.38 8.64 23.88
N ASN A 209 29.42 7.86 24.25
CA ASN A 209 29.97 7.77 25.61
C ASN A 209 28.92 7.45 26.68
N MET A 210 27.89 6.66 26.32
CA MET A 210 26.88 6.21 27.26
C MET A 210 27.40 5.02 28.06
N SER A 211 26.90 4.84 29.29
CA SER A 211 27.36 3.78 30.18
C SER A 211 26.87 2.42 29.71
N THR A 212 27.78 1.49 29.41
CA THR A 212 27.41 0.12 29.03
C THR A 212 27.14 -0.75 30.25
N PRO A 213 26.22 -1.74 30.16
CA PRO A 213 26.02 -2.72 31.23
C PRO A 213 27.28 -3.54 31.56
N ASP A 214 27.42 -4.01 32.81
CA ASP A 214 28.61 -4.74 33.30
C ASP A 214 29.00 -5.99 32.49
N TRP A 215 28.03 -6.62 31.81
CA TRP A 215 28.27 -7.82 31.01
C TRP A 215 28.89 -7.51 29.64
N VAL A 216 28.86 -6.24 29.22
CA VAL A 216 29.39 -5.76 27.94
C VAL A 216 30.86 -5.44 28.09
N THR A 217 31.70 -6.47 28.03
CA THR A 217 33.15 -6.33 28.02
C THR A 217 33.67 -6.07 26.60
N PRO A 218 34.92 -5.58 26.43
CA PRO A 218 35.53 -5.46 25.10
C PRO A 218 35.52 -6.76 24.29
N ASP A 219 35.70 -7.92 24.95
CA ASP A 219 35.61 -9.24 24.30
C ASP A 219 34.19 -9.55 23.82
N VAL A 220 33.17 -9.24 24.63
CA VAL A 220 31.76 -9.42 24.24
C VAL A 220 31.41 -8.51 23.06
N MET A 221 31.82 -7.23 23.09
CA MET A 221 31.60 -6.31 21.97
C MET A 221 32.28 -6.78 20.69
N GLU A 222 33.50 -7.30 20.77
CA GLU A 222 34.21 -7.83 19.60
C GLU A 222 33.51 -9.07 19.02
N LYS A 223 33.04 -9.99 19.87
CA LYS A 223 32.29 -11.17 19.40
C LYS A 223 30.93 -10.79 18.80
N LEU A 224 30.25 -9.81 19.39
CA LEU A 224 29.01 -9.24 18.84
C LEU A 224 29.27 -8.58 17.47
N ARG A 225 30.38 -7.85 17.31
CA ARG A 225 30.81 -7.27 16.04
C ARG A 225 31.03 -8.35 14.98
N VAL A 226 31.76 -9.42 15.31
CA VAL A 226 32.00 -10.54 14.39
C VAL A 226 30.68 -11.22 13.97
N LEU A 227 29.76 -11.44 14.91
CA LEU A 227 28.43 -11.98 14.61
C LEU A 227 27.62 -11.03 13.71
N ASN A 228 27.66 -9.73 13.97
CA ASN A 228 27.00 -8.72 13.16
C ASN A 228 27.55 -8.68 11.73
N ASP A 229 28.88 -8.63 11.57
CA ASP A 229 29.56 -8.69 10.28
C ASP A 229 29.14 -9.95 9.50
N PHE A 230 29.14 -11.10 10.16
CA PHE A 230 28.71 -12.35 9.55
C PHE A 230 27.22 -12.34 9.18
N SER A 231 26.34 -11.76 10.01
CA SER A 231 24.91 -11.63 9.71
C SER A 231 24.66 -10.85 8.42
N ILE A 232 25.44 -9.80 8.17
CA ILE A 232 25.39 -8.98 6.96
C ILE A 232 25.98 -9.75 5.76
N GLN A 233 27.09 -10.47 5.95
CA GLN A 233 27.65 -11.34 4.92
C GLN A 233 26.64 -12.41 4.46
N VAL A 234 25.87 -12.99 5.40
CA VAL A 234 24.85 -14.02 5.09
C VAL A 234 23.73 -13.46 4.21
N LYS A 235 23.34 -12.18 4.36
CA LYS A 235 22.28 -11.57 3.54
C LYS A 235 22.64 -11.54 2.06
N PHE A 236 23.88 -11.22 1.71
CA PHE A 236 24.27 -10.98 0.31
C PHE A 236 25.25 -12.00 -0.27
N GLY A 237 25.87 -12.82 0.57
CA GLY A 237 26.91 -13.78 0.18
C GLY A 237 26.80 -15.11 0.93
N VAL A 238 27.97 -15.66 1.30
CA VAL A 238 28.23 -16.98 1.93
C VAL A 238 27.80 -18.18 1.08
N TYR A 239 26.55 -18.17 0.61
CA TYR A 239 25.97 -19.21 -0.21
C TYR A 239 25.26 -18.61 -1.42
N LYS A 240 25.58 -19.11 -2.61
CA LYS A 240 25.03 -18.65 -3.90
C LYS A 240 25.02 -17.13 -4.05
N GLN A 241 26.13 -16.48 -3.69
CA GLN A 241 26.31 -15.02 -3.70
C GLN A 241 25.89 -14.38 -5.03
N GLN A 242 26.28 -14.96 -6.17
CA GLN A 242 25.93 -14.40 -7.47
C GLN A 242 24.41 -14.38 -7.69
N GLU A 243 23.69 -15.44 -7.30
CA GLU A 243 22.23 -15.50 -7.40
C GLU A 243 21.58 -14.47 -6.44
N LYS A 244 22.04 -14.39 -5.20
CA LYS A 244 21.61 -13.33 -4.26
C LYS A 244 21.86 -11.93 -4.79
N SER A 245 23.01 -11.72 -5.43
CA SER A 245 23.39 -10.44 -6.03
C SER A 245 22.38 -10.03 -7.09
N ARG A 246 22.03 -10.93 -8.02
CA ARG A 246 21.02 -10.65 -9.06
C ARG A 246 19.68 -10.22 -8.48
N LEU A 247 19.25 -10.85 -7.38
CA LEU A 247 17.96 -10.55 -6.73
C LEU A 247 17.98 -9.33 -5.80
N GLN A 248 19.17 -8.83 -5.45
CA GLN A 248 19.40 -7.75 -4.48
C GLN A 248 20.25 -6.62 -5.09
N GLY A 249 21.53 -6.49 -4.68
CA GLY A 249 22.39 -5.36 -5.07
C GLY A 249 22.69 -5.24 -6.58
N GLY A 250 22.43 -6.29 -7.34
CA GLY A 250 22.52 -6.35 -8.80
C GLY A 250 21.59 -5.36 -9.50
N ILE A 251 20.48 -4.98 -8.87
CA ILE A 251 19.55 -3.95 -9.36
C ILE A 251 20.24 -2.58 -9.38
N LEU A 252 20.87 -2.22 -8.25
CA LEU A 252 21.63 -0.98 -8.12
C LEU A 252 22.86 -0.99 -9.03
N LEU A 253 23.58 -2.11 -9.07
CA LEU A 253 24.71 -2.28 -9.99
C LEU A 253 24.29 -2.11 -11.45
N GLY A 254 23.13 -2.64 -11.84
CA GLY A 254 22.57 -2.47 -13.18
C GLY A 254 22.31 -1.02 -13.55
N GLU A 255 21.73 -0.23 -12.63
CA GLU A 255 21.51 1.21 -12.84
C GLU A 255 22.83 1.98 -12.92
N ILE A 256 23.84 1.62 -12.10
CA ILE A 256 25.19 2.22 -12.17
C ILE A 256 25.84 1.91 -13.53
N VAL A 257 25.82 0.65 -13.97
CA VAL A 257 26.39 0.21 -15.26
C VAL A 257 25.70 0.92 -16.44
N LYS A 258 24.36 1.04 -16.39
CA LYS A 258 23.58 1.76 -17.39
C LYS A 258 23.97 3.23 -17.45
N ASN A 259 24.14 3.89 -16.30
CA ASN A 259 24.57 5.29 -16.25
C ASN A 259 26.01 5.47 -16.74
N LEU A 260 26.95 4.63 -16.33
CA LEU A 260 28.33 4.65 -16.85
C LEU A 260 28.35 4.47 -18.38
N SER A 261 27.58 3.51 -18.90
CA SER A 261 27.48 3.23 -20.34
C SER A 261 26.88 4.41 -21.12
N LYS A 262 25.84 5.05 -20.58
CA LYS A 262 25.23 6.24 -21.18
C LYS A 262 26.22 7.40 -21.22
N MET A 263 26.96 7.64 -20.13
CA MET A 263 27.90 8.75 -20.03
C MET A 263 29.20 8.53 -20.81
N ALA A 264 29.49 7.28 -21.18
CA ALA A 264 30.61 6.93 -22.04
C ALA A 264 30.41 7.35 -23.50
N VAL A 265 29.18 7.65 -23.93
CA VAL A 265 28.90 8.16 -25.27
C VAL A 265 28.96 9.70 -25.22
N PRO A 266 29.85 10.36 -25.99
CA PRO A 266 29.88 11.81 -26.04
C PRO A 266 28.55 12.38 -26.54
N ASP A 267 27.88 13.16 -25.70
CA ASP A 267 26.68 13.90 -26.06
C ASP A 267 26.86 15.38 -25.65
N PRO A 268 26.85 16.34 -26.59
CA PRO A 268 27.02 17.75 -26.26
C PRO A 268 25.87 18.32 -25.40
N LYS A 269 24.72 17.64 -25.32
CA LYS A 269 23.59 18.03 -24.45
C LYS A 269 23.70 17.43 -23.04
N GLN A 270 24.57 16.45 -22.83
CA GLN A 270 24.77 15.78 -21.56
C GLN A 270 25.54 16.70 -20.59
N ARG A 271 24.87 17.11 -19.51
CA ARG A 271 25.43 18.02 -18.48
C ARG A 271 25.67 17.37 -17.12
N LEU A 272 24.97 16.26 -16.82
CA LEU A 272 25.12 15.54 -15.56
C LEU A 272 26.54 14.97 -15.47
N LYS A 273 27.21 15.28 -14.37
CA LYS A 273 28.58 14.90 -14.04
C LYS A 273 28.65 13.99 -12.81
N MET A 274 27.74 14.17 -11.86
CA MET A 274 27.73 13.41 -10.61
C MET A 274 26.32 12.93 -10.23
N MET A 275 26.21 11.66 -9.86
CA MET A 275 25.04 11.11 -9.18
C MET A 275 25.41 10.74 -7.73
N MET A 276 24.65 11.27 -6.78
CA MET A 276 24.84 11.02 -5.35
C MET A 276 23.68 10.19 -4.81
N LEU A 277 24.00 9.08 -4.15
CA LEU A 277 23.04 8.12 -3.60
C LEU A 277 23.26 8.02 -2.08
N SER A 278 22.34 8.54 -1.29
CA SER A 278 22.35 8.47 0.19
C SER A 278 21.50 7.30 0.67
N ALA A 279 22.12 6.36 1.38
CA ALA A 279 21.48 5.09 1.74
C ALA A 279 22.05 4.47 3.02
N HIS A 280 22.04 3.14 3.11
CA HIS A 280 22.34 2.37 4.31
C HIS A 280 23.62 1.53 4.15
N ASP A 281 24.11 0.99 5.27
CA ASP A 281 25.16 -0.03 5.30
C ASP A 281 24.82 -1.21 4.38
N THR A 282 23.61 -1.75 4.49
CA THR A 282 23.12 -2.86 3.67
C THR A 282 23.13 -2.54 2.18
N THR A 283 22.94 -1.29 1.79
CA THR A 283 23.02 -0.83 0.40
C THR A 283 24.45 -0.89 -0.13
N VAL A 284 25.40 -0.40 0.66
CA VAL A 284 26.83 -0.48 0.32
C VAL A 284 27.28 -1.94 0.22
N VAL A 285 26.86 -2.79 1.18
CA VAL A 285 27.20 -4.22 1.14
C VAL A 285 26.56 -4.92 -0.05
N ALA A 286 25.28 -4.70 -0.32
CA ALA A 286 24.59 -5.32 -1.46
C ALA A 286 25.32 -5.01 -2.78
N LEU A 287 25.73 -3.76 -2.97
CA LEU A 287 26.49 -3.33 -4.14
C LEU A 287 27.89 -3.97 -4.20
N GLN A 288 28.66 -3.90 -3.10
CA GLN A 288 30.00 -4.46 -3.06
C GLN A 288 30.02 -5.99 -3.19
N ALA A 289 29.02 -6.69 -2.64
CA ALA A 289 28.84 -8.13 -2.81
C ALA A 289 28.52 -8.49 -4.28
N SER A 290 27.72 -7.67 -4.96
CA SER A 290 27.39 -7.85 -6.38
C SER A 290 28.60 -7.64 -7.29
N LEU A 291 29.52 -6.76 -6.89
CA LEU A 291 30.82 -6.53 -7.53
C LEU A 291 31.89 -7.55 -7.11
N ASN A 292 31.61 -8.38 -6.10
CA ASN A 292 32.55 -9.31 -5.48
C ASN A 292 33.83 -8.60 -4.95
N VAL A 293 33.65 -7.45 -4.30
CA VAL A 293 34.72 -6.63 -3.69
C VAL A 293 34.44 -6.31 -2.21
N PHE A 294 33.37 -6.87 -1.63
CA PHE A 294 33.05 -6.66 -0.23
C PHE A 294 34.10 -7.29 0.68
N ASN A 295 34.59 -6.54 1.66
CA ASN A 295 35.67 -6.94 2.56
C ASN A 295 35.20 -7.76 3.78
N GLY A 296 33.89 -8.00 3.92
CA GLY A 296 33.31 -8.79 5.01
C GLY A 296 32.99 -7.99 6.28
N ILE A 297 33.26 -6.68 6.30
CA ILE A 297 33.09 -5.83 7.49
C ILE A 297 31.92 -4.87 7.24
N GLU A 298 31.08 -4.64 8.25
CA GLU A 298 30.00 -3.65 8.16
C GLU A 298 30.55 -2.27 7.69
N PRO A 299 29.97 -1.67 6.64
CA PRO A 299 30.38 -0.34 6.17
C PRO A 299 30.24 0.70 7.28
N PRO A 300 31.29 1.42 7.70
CA PRO A 300 31.18 2.39 8.78
C PRO A 300 30.30 3.59 8.39
N PHE A 301 29.86 4.38 9.37
CA PHE A 301 29.11 5.62 9.12
C PHE A 301 29.86 6.52 8.15
N SER A 302 29.11 7.16 7.25
CA SER A 302 29.66 8.04 6.21
C SER A 302 30.69 7.38 5.27
N SER A 303 30.73 6.04 5.22
CA SER A 303 31.49 5.32 4.20
C SER A 303 30.90 5.58 2.81
N CYS A 304 31.77 5.66 1.79
CA CYS A 304 31.40 6.07 0.44
C CYS A 304 32.04 5.15 -0.61
N GLN A 305 31.21 4.45 -1.37
CA GLN A 305 31.58 3.75 -2.59
C GLN A 305 31.56 4.73 -3.77
N ILE A 306 32.64 4.78 -4.55
CA ILE A 306 32.85 5.72 -5.64
C ILE A 306 33.09 4.94 -6.94
N PHE A 307 32.44 5.37 -8.02
CA PHE A 307 32.72 4.96 -9.40
C PHE A 307 33.08 6.18 -10.22
N GLU A 308 34.21 6.13 -10.90
CA GLU A 308 34.70 7.20 -11.77
C GLU A 308 34.85 6.68 -13.20
N LEU A 309 34.22 7.38 -14.14
CA LEU A 309 34.33 7.09 -15.56
C LEU A 309 35.38 8.01 -16.19
N TYR A 310 36.46 7.44 -16.70
CA TYR A 310 37.53 8.16 -17.37
C TYR A 310 37.51 7.92 -18.88
N ARG A 311 37.83 8.96 -19.65
CA ARG A 311 38.13 8.86 -21.08
C ARG A 311 39.61 9.09 -21.31
N ASN A 312 40.24 8.15 -21.98
CA ASN A 312 41.63 8.21 -22.37
C ASN A 312 41.80 8.98 -23.69
N ASN A 313 43.02 9.44 -23.98
CA ASN A 313 43.34 10.22 -25.18
C ASN A 313 43.08 9.48 -26.51
N ASN A 314 43.16 8.15 -26.50
CA ASN A 314 42.80 7.30 -27.65
C ASN A 314 41.28 7.13 -27.82
N GLY A 315 40.47 7.80 -27.01
CA GLY A 315 39.01 7.74 -27.03
C GLY A 315 38.42 6.59 -26.21
N SER A 316 39.22 5.64 -25.72
CA SER A 316 38.75 4.53 -24.90
C SER A 316 38.25 5.01 -23.53
N VAL A 317 37.38 4.22 -22.91
CA VAL A 317 36.74 4.58 -21.65
C VAL A 317 36.98 3.49 -20.62
N SER A 318 37.30 3.88 -19.38
CA SER A 318 37.55 2.97 -18.27
C SER A 318 36.82 3.42 -17.01
N VAL A 319 36.51 2.47 -16.13
CA VAL A 319 35.87 2.67 -14.83
C VAL A 319 36.90 2.38 -13.74
N SER A 320 37.08 3.33 -12.83
CA SER A 320 37.86 3.16 -11.61
C SER A 320 36.92 3.16 -10.40
N MET A 321 37.12 2.23 -9.47
CA MET A 321 36.29 2.12 -8.26
C MET A 321 37.13 2.42 -7.01
N PHE A 322 36.53 3.12 -6.05
CA PHE A 322 37.16 3.40 -4.77
C PHE A 322 36.18 3.22 -3.62
N TYR A 323 36.69 2.85 -2.46
CA TYR A 323 35.90 2.77 -1.24
C TYR A 323 36.56 3.58 -0.13
N ARG A 324 35.87 4.63 0.31
CA ARG A 324 36.29 5.45 1.43
C ARG A 324 35.53 5.00 2.67
N ASN A 325 36.15 4.17 3.48
CA ASN A 325 35.62 3.70 4.77
C ASN A 325 36.41 4.24 5.97
N ASP A 326 37.45 5.03 5.73
CA ASP A 326 38.20 5.74 6.76
C ASP A 326 38.39 7.18 6.28
N SER A 327 38.09 8.14 7.17
CA SER A 327 38.18 9.55 6.85
C SER A 327 39.59 10.12 6.91
N ALA A 328 40.52 9.42 7.57
CA ALA A 328 41.90 9.82 7.78
C ALA A 328 42.82 9.50 6.60
N VAL A 329 42.39 8.65 5.67
CA VAL A 329 43.19 8.19 4.54
C VAL A 329 42.48 8.43 3.19
N GLU A 330 43.25 8.36 2.10
CA GLU A 330 42.68 8.38 0.76
C GLU A 330 41.80 7.15 0.50
N PRO A 331 40.76 7.25 -0.35
CA PRO A 331 39.90 6.11 -0.68
C PRO A 331 40.69 4.91 -1.20
N TYR A 332 40.38 3.72 -0.68
CA TYR A 332 41.03 2.49 -1.11
C TYR A 332 40.62 2.16 -2.55
N PRO A 333 41.55 1.93 -3.47
CA PRO A 333 41.21 1.49 -4.82
C PRO A 333 40.63 0.08 -4.77
N LEU A 334 39.50 -0.13 -5.44
CA LEU A 334 38.84 -1.43 -5.55
C LEU A 334 39.03 -2.00 -6.95
N GLN A 335 39.54 -3.23 -7.02
CA GLN A 335 39.70 -3.97 -8.27
C GLN A 335 38.52 -4.90 -8.48
N LEU A 336 37.83 -4.76 -9.61
CA LEU A 336 36.82 -5.75 -10.03
C LEU A 336 37.55 -7.06 -10.37
N PRO A 337 37.18 -8.21 -9.77
CA PRO A 337 37.86 -9.47 -10.04
C PRO A 337 37.84 -9.82 -11.54
N GLY A 338 39.01 -10.09 -12.11
CA GLY A 338 39.18 -10.33 -13.54
C GLY A 338 39.36 -9.08 -14.41
N CYS A 339 39.41 -7.88 -13.82
CA CYS A 339 39.67 -6.62 -14.52
C CYS A 339 40.87 -5.87 -13.90
N PRO A 340 41.64 -5.05 -14.66
CA PRO A 340 42.60 -4.12 -14.04
C PRO A 340 41.90 -3.05 -13.17
N LEU A 341 42.68 -2.34 -12.35
CA LEU A 341 42.18 -1.24 -11.51
C LEU A 341 41.42 -0.18 -12.32
N ASP A 342 41.95 0.15 -13.49
CA ASP A 342 41.31 0.99 -14.48
C ASP A 342 40.60 0.09 -15.50
N CYS A 343 39.45 -0.43 -15.10
CA CYS A 343 38.74 -1.47 -15.83
C CYS A 343 38.14 -0.91 -17.12
N PRO A 344 38.51 -1.40 -18.33
CA PRO A 344 37.86 -1.00 -19.57
C PRO A 344 36.34 -1.15 -19.45
N LEU A 345 35.57 -0.16 -19.92
CA LEU A 345 34.12 -0.13 -19.67
C LEU A 345 33.39 -1.34 -20.27
N ASP A 346 33.80 -1.79 -21.45
CA ASP A 346 33.26 -2.99 -22.10
C ASP A 346 33.50 -4.24 -21.25
N GLU A 347 34.68 -4.36 -20.65
CA GLU A 347 35.03 -5.44 -19.74
C GLU A 347 34.28 -5.33 -18.40
N PHE A 348 34.12 -4.12 -17.87
CA PHE A 348 33.31 -3.84 -16.69
C PHE A 348 31.87 -4.30 -16.88
N VAL A 349 31.25 -3.92 -18.02
CA VAL A 349 29.89 -4.34 -18.40
C VAL A 349 29.82 -5.86 -18.54
N ARG A 350 30.80 -6.49 -19.21
CA ARG A 350 30.84 -7.93 -19.43
C ARG A 350 30.93 -8.72 -18.13
N ILE A 351 31.80 -8.32 -17.21
CA ILE A 351 32.00 -9.00 -15.92
C ILE A 351 30.77 -8.80 -15.01
N THR A 352 30.27 -7.57 -14.90
CA THR A 352 29.16 -7.25 -13.98
C THR A 352 27.82 -7.81 -14.45
N LYS A 353 27.65 -8.09 -15.75
CA LYS A 353 26.41 -8.68 -16.30
C LYS A 353 25.93 -9.92 -15.55
N PHE A 354 26.82 -10.76 -15.05
CA PHE A 354 26.43 -11.99 -14.34
C PHE A 354 25.78 -11.72 -12.99
N SER A 355 26.09 -10.60 -12.34
CA SER A 355 25.49 -10.19 -11.06
C SER A 355 24.27 -9.29 -11.23
N ILE A 356 23.98 -8.83 -12.45
CA ILE A 356 22.84 -7.94 -12.74
C ILE A 356 21.67 -8.79 -13.24
N SER A 357 20.51 -8.65 -12.60
CA SER A 357 19.29 -9.31 -13.06
C SER A 357 18.78 -8.67 -14.36
N GLU A 358 18.36 -9.51 -15.31
CA GLU A 358 17.70 -9.04 -16.54
C GLU A 358 16.20 -8.84 -16.31
N ASP A 359 15.61 -9.67 -15.46
CA ASP A 359 14.21 -9.64 -15.04
C ASP A 359 14.12 -10.22 -13.63
N ARG A 360 14.15 -9.34 -12.62
CA ARG A 360 14.17 -9.74 -11.22
C ARG A 360 12.91 -10.50 -10.84
N ASP A 361 11.76 -10.07 -11.35
CA ASP A 361 10.48 -10.68 -11.00
C ASP A 361 10.42 -12.12 -11.52
N LYS A 362 10.98 -12.37 -12.71
CA LYS A 362 11.16 -13.73 -13.23
C LYS A 362 12.18 -14.54 -12.43
N GLU A 363 13.31 -13.96 -12.07
CA GLU A 363 14.34 -14.65 -11.28
C GLU A 363 13.90 -14.91 -9.83
N CYS A 364 12.98 -14.11 -9.30
CA CYS A 364 12.33 -14.32 -8.01
C CYS A 364 11.29 -15.45 -8.03
N GLN A 365 10.87 -15.92 -9.21
CA GLN A 365 9.95 -17.06 -9.35
C GLN A 365 10.70 -18.37 -9.09
N VAL A 366 10.23 -19.15 -8.11
CA VAL A 366 10.75 -20.49 -7.84
C VAL A 366 10.16 -21.46 -8.87
N HIS A 367 11.01 -22.13 -9.67
CA HIS A 367 10.57 -23.18 -10.59
C HIS A 367 9.87 -24.30 -9.82
N SER A 368 8.62 -24.59 -10.17
CA SER A 368 7.83 -25.65 -9.55
C SER A 368 8.27 -27.03 -10.06
N GLU A 369 9.12 -27.74 -9.32
CA GLU A 369 9.16 -29.19 -9.44
C GLU A 369 7.99 -29.79 -8.65
N ARG A 370 6.94 -30.17 -9.41
CA ARG A 370 5.83 -31.09 -9.08
C ARG A 370 4.89 -30.73 -7.91
N ARG A 371 3.68 -30.28 -8.30
CA ARG A 371 2.35 -30.36 -7.62
C ARG A 371 2.26 -29.61 -6.27
N ASP A 372 1.40 -28.63 -6.03
CA ASP A 372 0.02 -28.38 -6.46
C ASP A 372 -0.27 -26.86 -6.66
N LYS A 373 -1.43 -26.55 -7.25
CA LYS A 373 -1.94 -25.21 -7.62
C LYS A 373 -2.13 -24.28 -6.41
N GLU A 374 -1.75 -23.00 -6.54
CA GLU A 374 -2.51 -21.78 -6.15
C GLU A 374 -1.67 -20.50 -6.47
N SER A 375 -2.10 -19.67 -7.43
CA SER A 375 -2.85 -18.40 -7.26
C SER A 375 -1.97 -17.21 -6.85
N HIS A 376 -1.45 -16.44 -7.82
CA HIS A 376 -0.93 -15.08 -7.59
C HIS A 376 -1.76 -14.10 -8.44
N SER A 377 -2.28 -13.06 -7.79
CA SER A 377 -3.11 -11.99 -8.37
C SER A 377 -2.24 -10.81 -8.83
N GLN A 378 -2.56 -10.18 -9.96
CA GLN A 378 -1.79 -9.11 -10.62
C GLN A 378 -2.05 -7.70 -10.02
N LEU A 379 -2.21 -7.59 -8.70
CA LEU A 379 -2.54 -6.33 -8.02
C LEU A 379 -1.45 -5.26 -8.17
N ASP A 380 -0.19 -5.66 -8.30
CA ASP A 380 0.95 -4.74 -8.31
C ASP A 380 1.03 -3.89 -9.60
N VAL A 381 0.49 -4.37 -10.72
CA VAL A 381 0.64 -3.77 -12.06
C VAL A 381 -0.63 -3.09 -12.60
N CYS A 382 -1.78 -3.31 -11.98
CA CYS A 382 -3.05 -2.83 -12.52
C CYS A 382 -3.30 -1.33 -12.26
N GLY A 383 -4.04 -0.66 -13.13
CA GLY A 383 -4.55 0.69 -12.88
C GLY A 383 -3.50 1.80 -12.82
N ILE A 384 -2.29 1.56 -13.34
CA ILE A 384 -1.21 2.57 -13.42
C ILE A 384 -1.22 3.21 -14.81
N THR A 385 -1.03 4.53 -14.89
CA THR A 385 -0.92 5.26 -16.16
C THR A 385 0.46 5.90 -16.29
N PRO A 386 1.46 5.23 -16.88
CA PRO A 386 2.86 5.68 -16.88
C PRO A 386 3.13 7.02 -17.59
N LEU A 387 2.21 7.49 -18.44
CA LEU A 387 2.41 8.65 -19.31
C LEU A 387 1.42 9.82 -19.07
N ASN A 388 0.61 9.78 -18.00
CA ASN A 388 -0.46 10.76 -17.81
C ASN A 388 0.01 12.08 -17.16
N THR A 389 -0.09 13.19 -17.91
CA THR A 389 0.02 14.58 -17.44
C THR A 389 -1.34 15.31 -17.57
N ARG A 390 -1.85 15.88 -16.47
CA ARG A 390 -3.22 16.42 -16.28
C ARG A 390 -3.70 17.41 -17.37
N ILE A 391 -4.87 17.17 -18.00
CA ILE A 391 -5.76 18.17 -18.68
C ILE A 391 -7.25 17.69 -18.58
N VAL A 392 -8.25 18.58 -18.73
CA VAL A 392 -9.70 18.36 -18.45
C VAL A 392 -10.63 18.91 -19.56
N GLY A 393 -11.47 18.06 -20.15
CA GLY A 393 -12.62 18.42 -21.01
C GLY A 393 -12.64 17.65 -22.34
N GLY A 394 -13.70 16.87 -22.61
CA GLY A 394 -13.72 15.81 -23.64
C GLY A 394 -13.01 16.14 -24.96
N GLU A 395 -11.96 15.40 -25.24
CA GLU A 395 -10.99 15.66 -26.33
C GLU A 395 -10.30 14.36 -26.76
N ASN A 396 -9.37 14.45 -27.72
CA ASN A 396 -8.53 13.32 -28.09
C ASN A 396 -7.73 12.86 -26.87
N ALA A 397 -7.84 11.58 -26.51
CA ALA A 397 -7.06 11.02 -25.42
C ALA A 397 -5.56 11.08 -25.77
N PRO A 398 -4.71 11.64 -24.90
CA PRO A 398 -3.27 11.63 -25.10
C PRO A 398 -2.71 10.19 -25.18
N PRO A 399 -1.72 9.92 -26.05
CA PRO A 399 -1.12 8.59 -26.16
C PRO A 399 -0.60 8.06 -24.82
N GLY A 400 -1.14 6.91 -24.40
CA GLY A 400 -0.73 6.22 -23.18
C GLY A 400 -1.45 6.62 -21.90
N ASN A 401 -2.45 7.52 -21.96
CA ASN A 401 -3.27 7.85 -20.79
C ASN A 401 -4.19 6.70 -20.36
N TRP A 402 -4.62 5.86 -21.30
CA TRP A 402 -5.55 4.73 -21.06
C TRP A 402 -4.96 3.42 -21.59
N PRO A 403 -3.86 2.94 -21.00
CA PRO A 403 -3.07 1.83 -21.54
C PRO A 403 -3.78 0.46 -21.48
N TRP A 404 -4.89 0.34 -20.75
CA TRP A 404 -5.73 -0.86 -20.74
C TRP A 404 -6.76 -0.88 -21.86
N GLN A 405 -6.97 0.22 -22.59
CA GLN A 405 -8.00 0.31 -23.62
C GLN A 405 -7.76 -0.72 -24.72
N ALA A 406 -8.79 -1.53 -24.99
CA ALA A 406 -8.78 -2.56 -26.02
C ALA A 406 -9.78 -2.23 -27.13
N SER A 407 -9.35 -2.36 -28.38
CA SER A 407 -10.22 -2.32 -29.56
C SER A 407 -10.56 -3.75 -29.96
N LEU A 408 -11.84 -4.12 -29.90
CA LEU A 408 -12.33 -5.39 -30.43
C LEU A 408 -12.63 -5.22 -31.92
N GLN A 409 -11.99 -6.06 -32.73
CA GLN A 409 -12.06 -5.97 -34.19
C GLN A 409 -12.56 -7.27 -34.81
N SER A 410 -13.37 -7.15 -35.85
CA SER A 410 -13.77 -8.25 -36.72
C SER A 410 -13.40 -7.87 -38.15
N PHE A 411 -12.64 -8.73 -38.81
CA PHE A 411 -12.03 -8.43 -40.12
C PHE A 411 -11.22 -7.12 -40.13
N GLY A 412 -10.57 -6.79 -39.01
CA GLY A 412 -9.81 -5.55 -38.83
C GLY A 412 -10.65 -4.29 -38.58
N SER A 413 -11.99 -4.40 -38.61
CA SER A 413 -12.89 -3.28 -38.29
C SER A 413 -13.25 -3.28 -36.81
N HIS A 414 -13.10 -2.13 -36.15
CA HIS A 414 -13.57 -1.90 -34.79
C HIS A 414 -15.09 -2.08 -34.70
N PHE A 415 -15.57 -2.73 -33.64
CA PHE A 415 -17.00 -2.88 -33.38
C PHE A 415 -17.41 -2.72 -31.90
N CYS A 416 -16.47 -2.90 -30.96
CA CYS A 416 -16.68 -2.70 -29.54
C CYS A 416 -15.34 -2.37 -28.85
N GLY A 417 -15.42 -1.74 -27.68
CA GLY A 417 -14.33 -1.55 -26.74
C GLY A 417 -14.14 -2.73 -25.77
N GLY A 418 -13.08 -2.62 -24.98
CA GLY A 418 -12.73 -3.56 -23.93
C GLY A 418 -11.64 -2.99 -23.04
N SER A 419 -11.30 -3.74 -22.00
CA SER A 419 -10.27 -3.38 -21.04
C SER A 419 -9.38 -4.58 -20.75
N LEU A 420 -8.06 -4.40 -20.83
CA LEU A 420 -7.11 -5.41 -20.38
C LEU A 420 -7.17 -5.50 -18.85
N ILE A 421 -7.44 -6.69 -18.31
CA ILE A 421 -7.61 -6.89 -16.85
C ILE A 421 -6.52 -7.76 -16.22
N ASN A 422 -5.76 -8.45 -17.06
CA ASN A 422 -4.49 -9.08 -16.75
C ASN A 422 -3.70 -9.29 -18.06
N SER A 423 -2.56 -9.98 -18.03
CA SER A 423 -1.73 -10.19 -19.23
C SER A 423 -2.39 -11.01 -20.36
N GLN A 424 -3.49 -11.73 -20.14
CA GLN A 424 -4.11 -12.60 -21.17
C GLN A 424 -5.65 -12.49 -21.25
N TRP A 425 -6.27 -11.62 -20.46
CA TRP A 425 -7.72 -11.53 -20.36
C TRP A 425 -8.20 -10.09 -20.53
N VAL A 426 -9.30 -9.97 -21.26
CA VAL A 426 -9.96 -8.69 -21.54
C VAL A 426 -11.40 -8.76 -21.07
N LEU A 427 -11.84 -7.70 -20.40
CA LEU A 427 -13.20 -7.50 -19.93
C LEU A 427 -13.95 -6.58 -20.89
N THR A 428 -15.17 -6.96 -21.24
CA THR A 428 -16.03 -6.26 -22.21
C THR A 428 -17.50 -6.59 -21.97
N ALA A 429 -18.41 -6.10 -22.82
CA ALA A 429 -19.84 -6.34 -22.74
C ALA A 429 -20.26 -7.65 -23.42
N ALA A 430 -21.29 -8.30 -22.92
CA ALA A 430 -21.86 -9.53 -23.51
C ALA A 430 -22.63 -9.24 -24.80
N HIS A 431 -23.29 -8.08 -24.91
CA HIS A 431 -24.08 -7.71 -26.08
C HIS A 431 -23.23 -7.63 -27.36
N CYS A 432 -21.93 -7.37 -27.25
CA CYS A 432 -20.96 -7.37 -28.35
C CYS A 432 -20.86 -8.74 -29.07
N PHE A 433 -21.28 -9.84 -28.41
CA PHE A 433 -21.15 -11.23 -28.86
C PHE A 433 -22.48 -11.96 -29.02
N LEU A 434 -23.60 -11.24 -29.17
CA LEU A 434 -24.91 -11.83 -29.49
C LEU A 434 -24.92 -12.57 -30.84
N THR A 435 -24.04 -12.17 -31.75
CA THR A 435 -23.82 -12.84 -33.04
C THR A 435 -22.46 -13.51 -33.07
N ASN A 436 -22.37 -14.67 -33.70
CA ASN A 436 -21.10 -15.37 -33.84
C ASN A 436 -20.19 -14.60 -34.80
N ARG A 437 -19.05 -14.10 -34.31
CA ARG A 437 -18.11 -13.28 -35.08
C ARG A 437 -16.91 -14.11 -35.50
N THR A 438 -16.56 -14.06 -36.79
CA THR A 438 -15.35 -14.66 -37.33
C THR A 438 -14.21 -13.64 -37.37
N SER A 439 -12.96 -14.14 -37.37
CA SER A 439 -11.75 -13.32 -37.40
C SER A 439 -11.70 -12.25 -36.29
N LEU A 440 -11.98 -12.68 -35.05
CA LEU A 440 -12.00 -11.83 -33.87
C LEU A 440 -10.57 -11.56 -33.36
N THR A 441 -10.18 -10.29 -33.35
CA THR A 441 -8.91 -9.82 -32.81
C THR A 441 -9.14 -8.75 -31.75
N VAL A 442 -8.27 -8.74 -30.75
CA VAL A 442 -8.16 -7.66 -29.77
C VAL A 442 -6.88 -6.91 -30.06
N SER A 443 -6.98 -5.60 -30.25
CA SER A 443 -5.85 -4.70 -30.48
C SER A 443 -5.67 -3.75 -29.29
N LEU A 444 -4.47 -3.71 -28.72
CA LEU A 444 -4.07 -2.92 -27.56
C LEU A 444 -2.98 -1.91 -27.95
N GLY A 445 -2.82 -0.83 -27.18
CA GLY A 445 -1.79 0.18 -27.45
C GLY A 445 -2.03 1.02 -28.70
N LEU A 446 -3.29 1.10 -29.16
CA LEU A 446 -3.68 1.93 -30.31
C LEU A 446 -3.93 3.37 -29.87
N GLN A 447 -3.44 4.33 -30.65
CA GLN A 447 -3.81 5.75 -30.53
C GLN A 447 -4.98 6.10 -31.45
N SER A 448 -5.01 5.49 -32.64
CA SER A 448 -6.03 5.73 -33.65
C SER A 448 -6.45 4.42 -34.31
N LEU A 449 -7.69 4.32 -34.79
CA LEU A 449 -8.17 3.13 -35.51
C LEU A 449 -7.51 2.97 -36.88
N GLN A 450 -6.99 4.05 -37.46
CA GLN A 450 -6.26 4.04 -38.73
C GLN A 450 -4.89 4.73 -38.61
N GLY A 451 -3.93 4.35 -39.46
CA GLY A 451 -2.57 4.91 -39.46
C GLY A 451 -1.54 4.05 -38.72
N PRO A 452 -0.27 4.50 -38.66
CA PRO A 452 0.81 3.69 -38.11
C PRO A 452 0.79 3.68 -36.57
N ASN A 453 0.12 2.67 -36.00
CA ASN A 453 0.17 2.37 -34.56
C ASN A 453 1.41 1.52 -34.24
N HIS A 454 2.60 2.15 -34.25
CA HIS A 454 3.89 1.43 -34.11
C HIS A 454 4.03 0.59 -32.83
N ASN A 455 3.29 0.92 -31.77
CA ASN A 455 3.31 0.22 -30.49
C ASN A 455 2.08 -0.68 -30.28
N GLY A 456 1.21 -0.78 -31.29
CA GLY A 456 -0.02 -1.57 -31.22
C GLY A 456 0.26 -3.07 -31.24
N VAL A 457 -0.42 -3.81 -30.37
CA VAL A 457 -0.32 -5.27 -30.29
C VAL A 457 -1.69 -5.89 -30.52
N SER A 458 -1.79 -6.75 -31.53
CA SER A 458 -3.02 -7.52 -31.79
C SER A 458 -2.87 -8.98 -31.35
N ARG A 459 -3.93 -9.54 -30.77
CA ARG A 459 -4.06 -10.96 -30.40
C ARG A 459 -5.40 -11.51 -30.89
N THR A 460 -5.39 -12.75 -31.35
CA THR A 460 -6.65 -13.48 -31.61
C THR A 460 -7.28 -13.92 -30.30
N VAL A 461 -8.60 -14.15 -30.30
CA VAL A 461 -9.33 -14.63 -29.12
C VAL A 461 -9.51 -16.15 -29.19
N THR A 462 -9.14 -16.85 -28.11
CA THR A 462 -9.27 -18.31 -27.98
C THR A 462 -10.52 -18.74 -27.23
N LYS A 463 -11.08 -17.87 -26.39
CA LYS A 463 -12.28 -18.16 -25.62
C LYS A 463 -13.07 -16.87 -25.40
N VAL A 464 -14.38 -16.95 -25.62
CA VAL A 464 -15.36 -15.92 -25.30
C VAL A 464 -16.26 -16.49 -24.21
N ILE A 465 -16.41 -15.78 -23.09
CA ILE A 465 -17.20 -16.22 -21.94
C ILE A 465 -18.16 -15.11 -21.57
N SER A 466 -19.35 -15.12 -22.18
CA SER A 466 -20.44 -14.23 -21.77
C SER A 466 -21.05 -14.72 -20.46
N ASN A 467 -21.47 -13.79 -19.61
CA ASN A 467 -22.18 -14.15 -18.38
C ASN A 467 -23.45 -14.94 -18.73
N PRO A 468 -23.67 -16.13 -18.14
CA PRO A 468 -24.83 -16.97 -18.47
C PRO A 468 -26.18 -16.31 -18.10
N ASN A 469 -26.16 -15.31 -17.20
CA ASN A 469 -27.34 -14.58 -16.77
C ASN A 469 -27.57 -13.29 -17.58
N TYR A 470 -26.80 -13.06 -18.66
CA TYR A 470 -26.99 -11.90 -19.53
C TYR A 470 -28.40 -11.91 -20.17
N ASN A 471 -29.14 -10.82 -19.99
CA ASN A 471 -30.49 -10.67 -20.53
C ASN A 471 -30.54 -9.58 -21.60
N PHE A 472 -30.63 -9.98 -22.86
CA PHE A 472 -30.65 -9.07 -24.02
C PHE A 472 -31.86 -8.12 -24.06
N LYS A 473 -32.92 -8.35 -23.27
CA LYS A 473 -34.09 -7.46 -23.22
C LYS A 473 -33.90 -6.31 -22.24
N THR A 474 -33.20 -6.56 -21.14
CA THR A 474 -32.97 -5.59 -20.07
C THR A 474 -31.55 -5.06 -20.02
N ASN A 475 -30.63 -5.68 -20.76
CA ASN A 475 -29.18 -5.51 -20.66
C ASN A 475 -28.60 -5.80 -19.27
N ASP A 476 -29.33 -6.53 -18.42
CA ASP A 476 -28.80 -6.95 -17.11
C ASP A 476 -27.75 -8.05 -17.26
N ASN A 477 -26.70 -8.03 -16.43
CA ASN A 477 -25.53 -8.90 -16.53
C ASN A 477 -24.77 -8.82 -17.86
N ASP A 478 -24.70 -7.63 -18.45
CA ASP A 478 -23.98 -7.36 -19.70
C ASP A 478 -22.45 -7.32 -19.51
N ILE A 479 -21.86 -8.50 -19.30
CA ILE A 479 -20.43 -8.68 -19.03
C ILE A 479 -19.90 -9.94 -19.72
N CYS A 480 -18.71 -9.83 -20.32
CA CYS A 480 -18.05 -10.90 -21.05
C CYS A 480 -16.53 -10.87 -20.83
N LEU A 481 -15.92 -12.06 -20.76
CA LEU A 481 -14.48 -12.24 -20.68
C LEU A 481 -13.93 -12.84 -21.98
N LEU A 482 -12.86 -12.25 -22.49
CA LEU A 482 -12.13 -12.74 -23.65
C LEU A 482 -10.76 -13.25 -23.23
N LYS A 483 -10.42 -14.49 -23.59
CA LYS A 483 -9.08 -15.05 -23.41
C LYS A 483 -8.26 -14.87 -24.68
N LEU A 484 -7.16 -14.13 -24.59
CA LEU A 484 -6.22 -13.90 -25.70
C LEU A 484 -5.45 -15.19 -26.03
N SER A 485 -5.05 -15.34 -27.30
CA SER A 485 -4.30 -16.52 -27.77
C SER A 485 -2.92 -16.67 -27.14
N SER A 486 -2.30 -15.57 -26.75
CA SER A 486 -1.09 -15.54 -25.93
C SER A 486 -1.08 -14.31 -25.03
N PRO A 487 -0.35 -14.34 -23.90
CA PRO A 487 -0.18 -13.15 -23.07
C PRO A 487 0.43 -11.98 -23.84
N VAL A 488 0.07 -10.76 -23.45
CA VAL A 488 0.70 -9.52 -23.92
C VAL A 488 1.79 -9.08 -22.95
N THR A 489 2.85 -8.50 -23.50
CA THR A 489 3.91 -7.88 -22.71
C THR A 489 3.44 -6.50 -22.29
N PHE A 490 3.56 -6.19 -20.99
CA PHE A 490 3.23 -4.86 -20.51
C PHE A 490 4.26 -3.83 -20.96
N THR A 491 3.77 -2.65 -21.35
CA THR A 491 4.57 -1.52 -21.82
C THR A 491 3.94 -0.23 -21.28
N ASN A 492 4.59 0.92 -21.49
CA ASN A 492 4.00 2.21 -21.11
C ASN A 492 2.64 2.51 -21.78
N LEU A 493 2.28 1.76 -22.83
CA LEU A 493 1.03 1.90 -23.59
C LEU A 493 0.09 0.70 -23.45
N ILE A 494 0.51 -0.35 -22.74
CA ILE A 494 -0.26 -1.60 -22.55
C ILE A 494 -0.04 -2.08 -21.11
N VAL A 495 -0.98 -1.81 -20.20
CA VAL A 495 -1.01 -2.36 -18.84
C VAL A 495 -2.46 -2.65 -18.44
N PRO A 496 -2.73 -3.56 -17.49
CA PRO A 496 -4.10 -3.86 -17.12
C PRO A 496 -4.71 -2.78 -16.23
N VAL A 497 -6.03 -2.66 -16.21
CA VAL A 497 -6.77 -1.83 -15.24
C VAL A 497 -7.09 -2.62 -13.98
N CYS A 498 -7.18 -1.97 -12.82
CA CYS A 498 -7.70 -2.64 -11.63
C CYS A 498 -9.22 -2.75 -11.71
N LEU A 499 -9.80 -3.79 -11.16
CA LEU A 499 -11.24 -3.99 -11.08
C LEU A 499 -11.78 -3.58 -9.71
N ALA A 500 -12.98 -3.02 -9.67
CA ALA A 500 -13.65 -2.72 -8.41
C ALA A 500 -13.92 -4.01 -7.62
N ALA A 501 -13.47 -4.07 -6.37
CA ALA A 501 -13.77 -5.17 -5.46
C ALA A 501 -15.25 -5.14 -5.00
N SER A 502 -15.78 -6.25 -4.49
CA SER A 502 -17.20 -6.45 -4.16
C SER A 502 -17.77 -5.47 -3.12
N ASP A 503 -16.91 -4.94 -2.26
CA ASP A 503 -17.23 -3.97 -1.21
C ASP A 503 -17.05 -2.51 -1.65
N SER A 504 -16.73 -2.27 -2.94
CA SER A 504 -16.55 -0.91 -3.47
C SER A 504 -17.86 -0.12 -3.51
N THR A 505 -17.82 1.14 -3.08
CA THR A 505 -18.94 2.08 -3.08
C THR A 505 -18.71 3.22 -4.06
N PHE A 506 -19.71 3.56 -4.87
CA PHE A 506 -19.66 4.63 -5.88
C PHE A 506 -20.87 5.54 -5.72
N PHE A 507 -20.75 6.58 -4.88
CA PHE A 507 -21.83 7.53 -4.59
C PHE A 507 -21.99 8.56 -5.71
N SER A 508 -23.17 9.19 -5.74
CA SER A 508 -23.46 10.24 -6.71
C SER A 508 -22.41 11.36 -6.67
N GLY A 509 -21.95 11.79 -7.84
CA GLY A 509 -20.96 12.85 -7.98
C GLY A 509 -19.50 12.38 -8.01
N VAL A 510 -19.20 11.10 -7.74
CA VAL A 510 -17.85 10.54 -7.95
C VAL A 510 -17.42 10.79 -9.40
N SER A 511 -16.23 11.34 -9.59
CA SER A 511 -15.71 11.70 -10.91
C SER A 511 -15.11 10.48 -11.61
N ALA A 512 -15.68 10.13 -12.77
CA ALA A 512 -15.32 8.96 -13.55
C ALA A 512 -14.95 9.33 -14.99
N TRP A 513 -14.20 8.45 -15.66
CA TRP A 513 -13.74 8.64 -17.03
C TRP A 513 -14.18 7.48 -17.90
N VAL A 514 -14.62 7.81 -19.13
CA VAL A 514 -15.03 6.87 -20.15
C VAL A 514 -14.16 7.07 -21.38
N THR A 515 -13.69 5.97 -21.97
CA THR A 515 -12.79 5.99 -23.12
C THR A 515 -13.21 5.02 -24.21
N GLY A 516 -13.02 5.41 -25.47
CA GLY A 516 -13.36 4.55 -26.60
C GLY A 516 -13.23 5.22 -27.97
N TRP A 517 -13.60 4.46 -29.00
CA TRP A 517 -13.53 4.87 -30.42
C TRP A 517 -14.92 4.90 -31.08
N GLY A 518 -15.97 5.03 -30.28
CA GLY A 518 -17.33 5.15 -30.73
C GLY A 518 -17.62 6.48 -31.43
N ASP A 519 -18.85 6.60 -31.92
CA ASP A 519 -19.41 7.81 -32.52
C ASP A 519 -19.25 9.02 -31.58
N THR A 520 -18.93 10.19 -32.13
CA THR A 520 -18.74 11.42 -31.32
C THR A 520 -20.04 12.12 -30.95
N ALA A 521 -21.13 11.75 -31.63
CA ALA A 521 -22.51 12.11 -31.31
C ALA A 521 -23.44 11.07 -31.96
N TYR A 522 -24.73 11.08 -31.60
CA TYR A 522 -25.69 10.13 -32.16
C TYR A 522 -25.67 10.13 -33.70
N ARG A 523 -25.26 9.01 -34.31
CA ARG A 523 -25.10 8.83 -35.77
C ARG A 523 -24.03 9.73 -36.41
N VAL A 524 -23.04 10.17 -35.64
CA VAL A 524 -21.90 10.95 -36.12
C VAL A 524 -20.63 10.16 -35.85
N SER A 525 -20.16 9.47 -36.89
CA SER A 525 -18.96 8.64 -36.80
C SER A 525 -17.72 9.43 -36.42
N LEU A 526 -16.84 8.76 -35.67
CA LEU A 526 -15.56 9.30 -35.26
C LEU A 526 -14.76 9.80 -36.48
N PRO A 527 -14.31 11.07 -36.50
CA PRO A 527 -13.55 11.60 -37.63
C PRO A 527 -12.25 10.81 -37.86
N PHE A 528 -11.87 10.65 -39.14
CA PHE A 528 -10.59 10.07 -39.52
C PHE A 528 -9.43 10.84 -38.83
N PRO A 529 -8.40 10.18 -38.25
CA PRO A 529 -8.05 8.75 -38.35
C PRO A 529 -8.64 7.85 -37.24
N GLY A 530 -9.70 8.30 -36.57
CA GLY A 530 -10.34 7.55 -35.50
C GLY A 530 -9.52 7.55 -34.21
N ASN A 531 -9.17 8.73 -33.69
CA ASN A 531 -8.40 8.85 -32.45
C ASN A 531 -9.18 8.33 -31.23
N LEU A 532 -8.47 7.75 -30.25
CA LEU A 532 -9.07 7.39 -28.96
C LEU A 532 -9.63 8.66 -28.30
N MET A 533 -10.87 8.59 -27.82
CA MET A 533 -11.55 9.68 -27.14
C MET A 533 -11.61 9.42 -25.64
N GLU A 534 -11.60 10.48 -24.84
CA GLU A 534 -11.82 10.43 -23.40
C GLU A 534 -12.87 11.47 -22.97
N VAL A 535 -13.69 11.14 -21.98
CA VAL A 535 -14.63 12.09 -21.38
C VAL A 535 -14.80 11.85 -19.88
N ASN A 536 -14.78 12.94 -19.11
CA ASN A 536 -15.07 12.92 -17.68
C ASN A 536 -16.56 13.13 -17.43
N VAL A 537 -17.16 12.23 -16.65
CA VAL A 537 -18.58 12.21 -16.28
C VAL A 537 -18.74 11.86 -14.79
N PRO A 538 -19.68 12.48 -14.06
CA PRO A 538 -19.94 12.09 -12.68
C PRO A 538 -20.83 10.85 -12.62
N ILE A 539 -20.65 10.03 -11.58
CA ILE A 539 -21.57 8.95 -11.23
C ILE A 539 -22.94 9.53 -10.87
N VAL A 540 -23.98 8.90 -11.41
CA VAL A 540 -25.38 9.17 -11.09
C VAL A 540 -25.90 7.97 -10.31
N GLY A 541 -26.40 8.22 -9.10
CA GLY A 541 -26.98 7.19 -8.26
C GLY A 541 -28.16 6.47 -8.94
N ASN A 542 -28.32 5.19 -8.62
CA ASN A 542 -29.27 4.32 -9.31
C ASN A 542 -30.72 4.78 -9.15
N ARG A 543 -31.10 5.44 -8.04
CA ARG A 543 -32.45 5.98 -7.87
C ARG A 543 -32.67 7.15 -8.80
N LYS A 544 -31.77 8.13 -8.83
CA LYS A 544 -31.84 9.23 -9.79
C LYS A 544 -31.87 8.74 -11.24
N CYS A 545 -31.00 7.78 -11.57
CA CYS A 545 -30.93 7.20 -12.91
C CYS A 545 -32.24 6.48 -13.30
N ASN A 546 -32.86 5.73 -12.38
CA ASN A 546 -34.16 5.11 -12.60
C ASN A 546 -35.26 6.15 -12.90
N CYS A 547 -35.21 7.31 -12.24
CA CYS A 547 -36.17 8.39 -12.47
C CYS A 547 -36.01 9.06 -13.82
N ASP A 548 -34.76 9.22 -14.23
CA ASP A 548 -34.36 9.75 -15.53
C ASP A 548 -34.81 8.83 -16.67
N TYR A 549 -34.73 7.51 -16.46
CA TYR A 549 -35.15 6.50 -17.45
C TYR A 549 -36.65 6.14 -17.42
N GLY A 550 -37.43 6.72 -16.52
CA GLY A 550 -38.90 6.65 -16.56
C GLY A 550 -39.47 5.23 -16.61
N VAL A 551 -39.12 4.37 -15.64
CA VAL A 551 -39.61 2.98 -15.46
C VAL A 551 -38.91 1.90 -16.33
N PHE A 552 -37.69 2.15 -16.82
CA PHE A 552 -36.79 1.06 -17.21
C PHE A 552 -35.94 0.67 -15.98
N PRO A 553 -36.00 -0.58 -15.46
CA PRO A 553 -35.38 -0.90 -14.18
C PRO A 553 -33.85 -0.93 -14.30
N ILE A 554 -33.21 0.16 -13.88
CA ILE A 554 -31.77 0.18 -13.58
C ILE A 554 -31.59 -0.70 -12.34
N THR A 555 -30.98 -1.87 -12.54
CA THR A 555 -30.77 -2.89 -11.49
C THR A 555 -29.56 -2.54 -10.61
N ASN A 556 -29.36 -3.27 -9.52
CA ASN A 556 -28.14 -3.13 -8.69
C ASN A 556 -26.86 -3.58 -9.41
N ASN A 557 -27.00 -4.38 -10.48
CA ASN A 557 -25.91 -4.78 -11.35
C ASN A 557 -25.50 -3.68 -12.34
N MET A 558 -26.19 -2.55 -12.34
CA MET A 558 -25.92 -1.41 -13.21
C MET A 558 -25.42 -0.21 -12.39
N ILE A 559 -24.61 0.63 -13.02
CA ILE A 559 -24.17 1.94 -12.53
C ILE A 559 -24.36 2.96 -13.65
N CYS A 560 -24.79 4.18 -13.33
CA CYS A 560 -25.01 5.23 -14.31
C CYS A 560 -23.97 6.33 -14.16
N ALA A 561 -23.58 6.97 -15.26
CA ALA A 561 -22.71 8.13 -15.25
C ALA A 561 -23.09 9.11 -16.35
N GLY A 562 -23.02 10.41 -16.06
CA GLY A 562 -23.40 11.44 -17.01
C GLY A 562 -23.82 12.75 -16.36
N LEU A 563 -23.90 13.81 -17.16
CA LEU A 563 -24.38 15.11 -16.72
C LEU A 563 -25.90 15.20 -16.92
N SER A 564 -26.64 15.76 -15.95
CA SER A 564 -28.08 16.00 -16.12
C SER A 564 -28.38 16.94 -17.29
N ALA A 565 -27.47 17.87 -17.60
CA ALA A 565 -27.56 18.73 -18.77
C ALA A 565 -27.29 18.00 -20.11
N GLY A 566 -26.82 16.75 -20.09
CA GLY A 566 -26.35 16.05 -21.27
C GLY A 566 -25.01 16.57 -21.77
N GLY A 567 -24.72 16.34 -23.05
CA GLY A 567 -23.53 16.85 -23.75
C GLY A 567 -22.23 16.05 -23.56
N LYS A 568 -22.18 15.09 -22.62
CA LYS A 568 -21.05 14.16 -22.41
C LYS A 568 -21.56 12.77 -22.06
N ASP A 569 -21.14 11.76 -22.84
CA ASP A 569 -21.52 10.35 -22.68
C ASP A 569 -20.65 9.46 -23.58
N SER A 570 -20.71 8.14 -23.37
CA SER A 570 -20.34 7.13 -24.38
C SER A 570 -21.36 7.08 -25.52
N CYS A 571 -20.96 6.54 -26.67
CA CYS A 571 -21.84 6.36 -27.83
C CYS A 571 -21.60 5.03 -28.55
N GLU A 572 -22.28 4.85 -29.69
CA GLU A 572 -22.21 3.64 -30.52
C GLU A 572 -20.76 3.30 -30.87
N GLY A 573 -20.30 2.10 -30.53
CA GLY A 573 -18.91 1.65 -30.69
C GLY A 573 -18.06 1.71 -29.41
N ASP A 574 -18.45 2.49 -28.40
CA ASP A 574 -17.78 2.48 -27.09
C ASP A 574 -18.18 1.27 -26.22
N SER A 575 -19.23 0.54 -26.62
CA SER A 575 -19.74 -0.67 -25.98
C SER A 575 -18.64 -1.62 -25.52
N GLY A 576 -18.67 -2.01 -24.24
CA GLY A 576 -17.64 -2.85 -23.63
C GLY A 576 -16.40 -2.11 -23.15
N GLY A 577 -16.25 -0.82 -23.47
CA GLY A 577 -15.20 0.05 -22.95
C GLY A 577 -15.30 0.29 -21.44
N PRO A 578 -14.20 0.75 -20.81
CA PRO A 578 -14.15 0.95 -19.36
C PRO A 578 -14.78 2.27 -18.91
N LEU A 579 -15.47 2.22 -17.77
CA LEU A 579 -15.73 3.38 -16.90
C LEU A 579 -14.81 3.26 -15.69
N VAL A 580 -13.93 4.25 -15.48
CA VAL A 580 -12.86 4.19 -14.47
C VAL A 580 -12.85 5.42 -13.57
N SER A 581 -12.66 5.19 -12.28
CA SER A 581 -12.44 6.22 -11.27
C SER A 581 -11.04 6.10 -10.68
N LYS A 582 -10.47 7.23 -10.24
CA LYS A 582 -9.14 7.27 -9.64
C LYS A 582 -9.24 7.37 -8.11
N GLN A 583 -8.59 6.45 -7.40
CA GLN A 583 -8.44 6.52 -5.94
C GLN A 583 -6.96 6.33 -5.58
N GLY A 584 -6.37 7.35 -4.97
CA GLY A 584 -4.91 7.42 -4.79
C GLY A 584 -4.17 7.43 -6.13
N SER A 585 -3.22 6.50 -6.31
CA SER A 585 -2.44 6.33 -7.54
C SER A 585 -3.06 5.36 -8.55
N ARG A 586 -4.14 4.65 -8.18
CA ARG A 586 -4.73 3.58 -9.00
C ARG A 586 -6.01 4.04 -9.70
N TRP A 587 -6.13 3.63 -10.96
CA TRP A 587 -7.37 3.66 -11.73
C TRP A 587 -8.11 2.34 -11.58
N ILE A 588 -9.38 2.44 -11.20
CA ILE A 588 -10.24 1.32 -10.86
C ILE A 588 -11.45 1.34 -11.79
N GLN A 589 -11.66 0.25 -12.51
CA GLN A 589 -12.81 0.08 -13.39
C GLN A 589 -14.02 -0.31 -12.57
N GLU A 590 -14.97 0.61 -12.49
CA GLU A 590 -16.23 0.48 -11.78
C GLU A 590 -17.39 0.06 -12.71
N GLY A 591 -17.25 0.34 -14.02
CA GLY A 591 -18.27 0.07 -15.02
C GLY A 591 -17.75 -0.46 -16.36
N ILE A 592 -18.65 -1.05 -17.13
CA ILE A 592 -18.46 -1.47 -18.53
C ILE A 592 -19.58 -0.82 -19.36
N VAL A 593 -19.24 -0.09 -20.43
CA VAL A 593 -20.24 0.60 -21.29
C VAL A 593 -21.26 -0.42 -21.81
N SER A 594 -22.55 -0.21 -21.52
CA SER A 594 -23.63 -1.15 -21.87
C SER A 594 -24.68 -0.53 -22.80
N PHE A 595 -25.46 0.47 -22.34
CA PHE A 595 -26.52 1.09 -23.15
C PHE A 595 -26.83 2.54 -22.76
N GLY A 596 -27.59 3.24 -23.60
CA GLY A 596 -28.05 4.62 -23.38
C GLY A 596 -29.27 4.98 -24.23
N ASN A 597 -29.96 6.10 -23.92
CA ASN A 597 -31.05 6.60 -24.77
C ASN A 597 -30.54 7.68 -25.75
N GLY A 598 -29.96 7.22 -26.86
CA GLY A 598 -29.11 8.09 -27.69
C GLY A 598 -27.78 8.40 -26.98
N CYS A 599 -27.02 9.35 -27.52
CA CYS A 599 -25.73 9.72 -26.94
C CYS A 599 -25.82 11.11 -26.32
N ALA A 600 -25.45 11.23 -25.03
CA ALA A 600 -25.33 12.50 -24.34
C ALA A 600 -26.62 13.34 -24.28
N LYS A 601 -27.79 12.70 -24.21
CA LYS A 601 -29.07 13.40 -24.07
C LYS A 601 -29.24 13.98 -22.65
N PRO A 602 -29.82 15.19 -22.51
CA PRO A 602 -30.17 15.72 -21.20
C PRO A 602 -31.07 14.76 -20.41
N ASN A 603 -30.76 14.58 -19.13
CA ASN A 603 -31.45 13.69 -18.20
C ASN A 603 -31.48 12.21 -18.61
N PHE A 604 -30.59 11.74 -19.48
CA PHE A 604 -30.43 10.31 -19.77
C PHE A 604 -28.94 9.95 -19.66
N PRO A 605 -28.43 9.70 -18.44
CA PRO A 605 -27.02 9.31 -18.24
C PRO A 605 -26.74 7.94 -18.87
N GLY A 606 -25.53 7.71 -19.36
CA GLY A 606 -25.11 6.39 -19.85
C GLY A 606 -25.21 5.33 -18.76
N VAL A 607 -25.53 4.09 -19.16
CA VAL A 607 -25.68 2.94 -18.26
C VAL A 607 -24.56 1.94 -18.50
N TYR A 608 -23.95 1.50 -17.40
CA TYR A 608 -22.78 0.63 -17.37
C TYR A 608 -23.04 -0.59 -16.50
N THR A 609 -22.44 -1.74 -16.82
CA THR A 609 -22.45 -2.91 -15.94
C THR A 609 -21.52 -2.67 -14.75
N ARG A 610 -22.04 -2.79 -13.51
CA ARG A 610 -21.31 -2.52 -12.26
C ARG A 610 -20.33 -3.65 -11.94
N VAL A 611 -19.04 -3.41 -12.14
CA VAL A 611 -17.97 -4.42 -12.03
C VAL A 611 -17.89 -5.08 -10.64
N SER A 612 -18.13 -4.33 -9.56
CA SER A 612 -18.05 -4.85 -8.19
C SER A 612 -19.01 -6.01 -7.91
N GLN A 613 -20.14 -6.09 -8.63
CA GLN A 613 -21.09 -7.21 -8.49
C GLN A 613 -20.60 -8.52 -9.11
N TYR A 614 -19.53 -8.48 -9.91
CA TYR A 614 -19.04 -9.61 -10.70
C TYR A 614 -17.69 -10.15 -10.28
N GLN A 615 -17.08 -9.69 -9.18
CA GLN A 615 -15.77 -10.18 -8.71
C GLN A 615 -15.72 -11.71 -8.61
N SER A 616 -16.71 -12.33 -7.95
CA SER A 616 -16.77 -13.79 -7.78
C SER A 616 -16.89 -14.51 -9.13
N TRP A 617 -17.70 -13.98 -10.05
CA TRP A 617 -17.85 -14.56 -11.39
C TRP A 617 -16.54 -14.46 -12.18
N ILE A 618 -15.90 -13.29 -12.22
CA ILE A 618 -14.62 -13.08 -12.92
C ILE A 618 -13.54 -14.02 -12.35
N SER A 619 -13.43 -14.08 -11.02
CA SER A 619 -12.44 -14.92 -10.33
C SER A 619 -12.67 -16.42 -10.59
N SER A 620 -13.93 -16.83 -10.78
CA SER A 620 -14.26 -18.23 -11.12
C SER A 620 -13.84 -18.63 -12.54
N GLN A 621 -13.80 -17.68 -13.48
CA GLN A 621 -13.46 -17.95 -14.89
C GLN A 621 -11.95 -17.91 -15.14
N ILE A 622 -11.22 -17.10 -14.39
CA ILE A 622 -9.78 -16.89 -14.54
C ILE A 622 -9.06 -17.67 -13.45
N THR A 623 -8.48 -18.83 -13.78
CA THR A 623 -7.88 -19.73 -12.77
C THR A 623 -6.38 -19.52 -12.55
N SER A 624 -5.74 -18.66 -13.35
CA SER A 624 -4.33 -18.29 -13.23
C SER A 624 -4.13 -16.81 -13.55
N SER A 625 -3.20 -16.15 -12.85
CA SER A 625 -2.95 -14.71 -12.98
C SER A 625 -4.21 -13.87 -12.74
N GLN A 626 -4.77 -13.95 -11.53
CA GLN A 626 -6.03 -13.25 -11.19
C GLN A 626 -5.93 -11.75 -11.48
N PRO A 627 -6.99 -11.09 -11.97
CA PRO A 627 -7.05 -9.63 -12.05
C PRO A 627 -6.83 -8.98 -10.67
N GLY A 628 -6.30 -7.77 -10.65
CA GLY A 628 -6.19 -7.00 -9.42
C GLY A 628 -7.54 -6.39 -9.04
N PHE A 629 -8.14 -6.84 -7.94
CA PHE A 629 -9.34 -6.23 -7.35
C PHE A 629 -8.95 -5.23 -6.27
N VAL A 630 -9.46 -4.01 -6.35
CA VAL A 630 -9.19 -2.92 -5.40
C VAL A 630 -10.52 -2.37 -4.90
N THR A 631 -10.65 -2.21 -3.58
CA THR A 631 -11.81 -1.57 -2.96
C THR A 631 -11.75 -0.08 -3.20
N PHE A 632 -12.78 0.47 -3.84
CA PHE A 632 -12.97 1.91 -3.95
C PHE A 632 -13.98 2.36 -2.90
N THR A 633 -13.59 3.30 -2.03
CA THR A 633 -14.52 3.88 -1.04
C THR A 633 -14.91 5.30 -1.43
N SER A 634 -16.21 5.55 -1.62
CA SER A 634 -16.72 6.90 -1.88
C SER A 634 -16.66 7.78 -0.63
N PRO A 635 -16.17 9.03 -0.74
CA PRO A 635 -16.21 9.98 0.36
C PRO A 635 -17.64 10.51 0.59
N GLY A 636 -17.98 10.81 1.84
CA GLY A 636 -19.26 11.42 2.20
C GLY A 636 -20.41 10.42 2.34
N THR A 637 -21.65 10.93 2.31
CA THR A 637 -22.88 10.14 2.42
C THR A 637 -23.53 9.95 1.07
N ASP A 638 -24.17 8.80 0.85
CA ASP A 638 -24.91 8.53 -0.38
C ASP A 638 -26.17 9.41 -0.48
N SER A 639 -26.05 10.52 -1.22
CA SER A 639 -27.14 11.46 -1.45
C SER A 639 -28.30 10.85 -2.25
N ASP A 640 -28.04 9.77 -3.00
CA ASP A 640 -29.07 9.07 -3.79
C ASP A 640 -30.11 8.40 -2.88
N LEU A 641 -29.75 8.08 -1.63
CA LEU A 641 -30.68 7.53 -0.64
C LEU A 641 -31.86 8.45 -0.30
N ASN A 642 -31.73 9.75 -0.58
CA ASN A 642 -32.77 10.75 -0.32
C ASN A 642 -33.55 11.14 -1.59
N ILE A 643 -33.25 10.53 -2.73
CA ILE A 643 -33.93 10.84 -4.00
C ILE A 643 -35.26 10.08 -4.07
N CYS A 644 -36.34 10.85 -4.18
CA CYS A 644 -37.70 10.39 -4.40
C CYS A 644 -38.27 11.10 -5.63
N CYS A 645 -38.90 10.35 -6.54
CA CYS A 645 -39.30 10.89 -7.84
C CYS A 645 -40.81 11.13 -7.91
N ALA A 646 -41.18 12.40 -8.09
CA ALA A 646 -42.56 12.82 -8.22
C ALA A 646 -43.12 12.32 -9.57
N GLY A 647 -44.06 11.38 -9.53
CA GLY A 647 -44.73 10.86 -10.72
C GLY A 647 -44.71 9.33 -10.85
N LEU A 648 -43.95 8.63 -10.00
CA LEU A 648 -44.08 7.19 -9.82
C LEU A 648 -44.51 6.93 -8.37
N GLN A 649 -45.75 6.47 -8.18
CA GLN A 649 -46.06 5.68 -6.99
C GLN A 649 -44.96 4.63 -6.82
N PRO A 650 -44.55 4.27 -5.60
CA PRO A 650 -43.49 3.29 -5.38
C PRO A 650 -43.90 1.96 -6.03
N SER A 651 -43.51 1.78 -7.29
CA SER A 651 -43.73 0.57 -8.04
C SER A 651 -42.51 -0.32 -7.82
N LEU A 652 -42.78 -1.38 -7.09
CA LEU A 652 -41.93 -2.54 -6.88
C LEU A 652 -41.18 -2.95 -8.17
N PRO A 653 -39.92 -3.43 -8.06
CA PRO A 653 -39.15 -3.93 -9.20
C PRO A 653 -39.79 -5.21 -9.77
N PRO A 654 -39.79 -5.43 -11.11
CA PRO A 654 -39.91 -6.76 -11.73
C PRO A 654 -38.70 -7.04 -12.64
N ASN A 655 -37.90 -8.11 -12.55
CA ASN A 655 -38.09 -9.49 -12.09
C ASN A 655 -36.74 -9.98 -11.52
N GLY A 656 -36.58 -9.95 -10.21
CA GLY A 656 -35.84 -11.03 -9.54
C GLY A 656 -36.75 -12.26 -9.46
N PRO A 657 -36.30 -13.40 -8.93
CA PRO A 657 -37.19 -14.53 -8.67
C PRO A 657 -38.44 -14.02 -7.91
N PRO A 658 -39.65 -14.54 -8.21
CA PRO A 658 -40.93 -13.92 -7.85
C PRO A 658 -41.08 -13.63 -6.35
N VAL A 659 -40.27 -14.29 -5.52
CA VAL A 659 -40.17 -14.11 -4.09
C VAL A 659 -38.72 -14.34 -3.62
N THR A 660 -38.15 -13.38 -2.89
CA THR A 660 -36.88 -13.43 -2.16
C THR A 660 -37.13 -13.70 -0.68
N MET A 661 -36.27 -14.51 -0.07
CA MET A 661 -36.36 -14.84 1.35
C MET A 661 -35.10 -14.45 2.09
N GLU A 662 -35.27 -13.65 3.13
CA GLU A 662 -34.23 -13.17 4.01
C GLU A 662 -34.50 -13.67 5.43
N LEU A 663 -33.48 -14.22 6.07
CA LEU A 663 -33.56 -14.60 7.47
C LEU A 663 -32.58 -13.73 8.24
N ASN A 664 -33.12 -12.80 9.04
CA ASN A 664 -32.32 -11.84 9.79
C ASN A 664 -31.88 -12.47 11.11
N GLN A 665 -30.60 -12.29 11.43
CA GLN A 665 -30.11 -12.56 12.77
C GLN A 665 -30.72 -11.57 13.76
N PRO A 666 -31.03 -11.99 15.00
CA PRO A 666 -31.57 -11.09 16.00
C PRO A 666 -30.51 -10.07 16.44
N SER A 667 -30.90 -8.80 16.58
CA SER A 667 -29.99 -7.75 17.05
C SER A 667 -29.61 -7.99 18.52
N PRO A 668 -28.31 -7.99 18.88
CA PRO A 668 -27.87 -8.13 20.27
C PRO A 668 -28.50 -7.08 21.20
N LYS A 669 -28.65 -5.84 20.72
CA LYS A 669 -29.32 -4.74 21.42
C LYS A 669 -30.80 -5.03 21.68
N GLU A 670 -31.52 -5.58 20.70
CA GLU A 670 -32.93 -5.93 20.85
C GLU A 670 -33.11 -7.12 21.80
N ILE A 671 -32.28 -8.16 21.68
CA ILE A 671 -32.27 -9.33 22.57
C ILE A 671 -32.12 -8.88 24.02
N PHE A 672 -31.17 -7.97 24.26
CA PHE A 672 -30.93 -7.38 25.57
C PHE A 672 -32.13 -6.55 26.06
N SER A 673 -32.65 -5.64 25.22
CA SER A 673 -33.68 -4.68 25.63
C SER A 673 -35.03 -5.33 25.95
N ILE A 674 -35.36 -6.45 25.31
CA ILE A 674 -36.69 -7.09 25.44
C ILE A 674 -36.64 -8.53 25.98
N ASN A 675 -35.46 -9.03 26.37
CA ASN A 675 -35.22 -10.36 26.92
C ASN A 675 -35.75 -11.54 26.06
N GLN A 676 -35.78 -11.35 24.73
CA GLN A 676 -36.25 -12.37 23.78
C GLN A 676 -35.48 -12.26 22.48
N ALA A 677 -35.17 -13.42 21.87
CA ALA A 677 -34.60 -13.45 20.53
C ALA A 677 -35.72 -13.45 19.50
N LYS A 678 -35.82 -12.37 18.73
CA LYS A 678 -36.80 -12.23 17.64
C LYS A 678 -36.10 -12.46 16.31
N LEU A 679 -36.34 -13.62 15.74
CA LEU A 679 -35.90 -13.96 14.39
C LEU A 679 -37.01 -13.56 13.42
N LYS A 680 -36.64 -12.83 12.38
CA LYS A 680 -37.57 -12.45 11.31
C LYS A 680 -37.16 -13.16 10.04
N CYS A 681 -38.05 -14.01 9.57
CA CYS A 681 -37.97 -14.55 8.23
C CYS A 681 -38.90 -13.71 7.36
N ILE A 682 -38.30 -12.95 6.48
CA ILE A 682 -38.97 -11.97 5.65
C ILE A 682 -39.01 -12.54 4.26
N ILE A 683 -40.23 -12.78 3.79
CA ILE A 683 -40.52 -13.18 2.43
C ILE A 683 -40.99 -11.93 1.72
N THR A 684 -40.14 -11.44 0.83
CA THR A 684 -40.42 -10.28 0.01
C THR A 684 -40.64 -10.77 -1.40
N GLY A 685 -41.73 -10.36 -2.04
CA GLY A 685 -42.05 -10.81 -3.38
C GLY A 685 -42.85 -9.74 -4.10
N GLN A 686 -42.81 -9.82 -5.42
CA GLN A 686 -43.33 -8.75 -6.27
C GLN A 686 -44.86 -8.73 -6.30
N ASP A 687 -45.50 -9.87 -6.01
CA ASP A 687 -46.95 -10.00 -5.85
C ASP A 687 -47.33 -10.27 -4.37
N PRO A 688 -47.97 -9.31 -3.68
CA PRO A 688 -48.44 -9.48 -2.31
C PRO A 688 -49.43 -10.63 -2.13
N ASN A 689 -50.23 -10.96 -3.15
CA ASN A 689 -51.19 -12.07 -3.08
C ASN A 689 -50.48 -13.43 -3.12
N ILE A 690 -49.35 -13.53 -3.82
CA ILE A 690 -48.50 -14.72 -3.83
C ILE A 690 -47.76 -14.83 -2.49
N VAL A 691 -47.15 -13.73 -2.02
CA VAL A 691 -46.43 -13.67 -0.74
C VAL A 691 -47.34 -14.02 0.45
N ASN A 692 -48.59 -13.54 0.44
CA ASN A 692 -49.56 -13.82 1.50
C ASN A 692 -50.11 -15.27 1.48
N GLN A 693 -49.93 -16.01 0.38
CA GLN A 693 -50.35 -17.42 0.25
C GLN A 693 -49.23 -18.42 0.53
N ILE A 694 -47.99 -17.96 0.72
CA ILE A 694 -46.83 -18.81 1.00
C ILE A 694 -46.84 -19.23 2.47
N GLN A 695 -46.76 -20.54 2.71
CA GLN A 695 -46.61 -21.06 4.07
C GLN A 695 -45.14 -21.05 4.49
N ILE A 696 -44.87 -20.42 5.63
CA ILE A 696 -43.55 -20.34 6.25
C ILE A 696 -43.47 -21.40 7.36
N THR A 697 -42.43 -22.22 7.31
CA THR A 697 -42.15 -23.25 8.32
C THR A 697 -40.78 -23.03 8.93
N TRP A 698 -40.68 -23.28 10.23
CA TRP A 698 -39.46 -23.09 11.02
C TRP A 698 -38.92 -24.42 11.51
N GLN A 699 -37.60 -24.58 11.43
CA GLN A 699 -36.86 -25.65 12.06
C GLN A 699 -35.74 -25.08 12.93
N ILE A 700 -35.61 -25.61 14.13
CA ILE A 700 -34.52 -25.31 15.06
C ILE A 700 -33.69 -26.58 15.20
N ASN A 701 -32.39 -26.50 14.92
CA ASN A 701 -31.47 -27.64 14.96
C ASN A 701 -31.96 -28.87 14.15
N GLY A 702 -32.72 -28.63 13.08
CA GLY A 702 -33.31 -29.68 12.24
C GLY A 702 -34.64 -30.25 12.75
N SER A 703 -35.12 -29.90 13.94
CA SER A 703 -36.45 -30.29 14.43
C SER A 703 -37.51 -29.24 14.08
N PRO A 704 -38.69 -29.64 13.56
CA PRO A 704 -39.77 -28.71 13.24
C PRO A 704 -40.40 -28.12 14.51
N VAL A 705 -40.67 -26.82 14.49
CA VAL A 705 -41.23 -26.07 15.63
C VAL A 705 -42.74 -26.01 15.50
N THR A 706 -43.48 -26.64 16.44
CA THR A 706 -44.94 -26.75 16.37
C THR A 706 -45.71 -25.85 17.35
N ASN A 707 -45.04 -25.31 18.40
CA ASN A 707 -45.74 -24.74 19.57
C ASN A 707 -45.59 -23.22 19.75
N THR A 708 -44.74 -22.53 19.00
CA THR A 708 -44.68 -21.06 18.98
C THR A 708 -45.32 -20.58 17.68
N ILE A 709 -46.59 -20.16 17.77
CA ILE A 709 -47.37 -19.68 16.62
C ILE A 709 -46.70 -18.41 16.09
N PRO A 710 -46.07 -18.43 14.90
CA PRO A 710 -45.42 -17.26 14.34
C PRO A 710 -46.49 -16.27 13.90
N THR A 711 -46.38 -15.01 14.29
CA THR A 711 -47.27 -13.97 13.76
C THR A 711 -46.90 -13.72 12.31
N THR A 712 -47.85 -13.93 11.40
CA THR A 712 -47.71 -13.66 9.99
C THR A 712 -48.47 -12.39 9.62
N GLN A 713 -47.74 -11.37 9.19
CA GLN A 713 -48.29 -10.20 8.51
C GLN A 713 -47.46 -9.96 7.26
N SER A 714 -48.13 -9.87 6.10
CA SER A 714 -47.55 -9.41 4.83
C SER A 714 -46.20 -10.04 4.47
N GLY A 715 -46.11 -11.38 4.47
CA GLY A 715 -44.89 -12.10 4.10
C GLY A 715 -43.80 -12.15 5.17
N VAL A 716 -44.01 -11.57 6.35
CA VAL A 716 -43.07 -11.66 7.46
C VAL A 716 -43.57 -12.67 8.48
N SER A 717 -42.77 -13.70 8.72
CA SER A 717 -42.95 -14.60 9.87
C SER A 717 -41.92 -14.23 10.92
N THR A 718 -42.39 -13.91 12.13
CA THR A 718 -41.51 -13.67 13.27
C THR A 718 -41.59 -14.85 14.21
N MET A 719 -40.44 -15.48 14.46
CA MET A 719 -40.30 -16.46 15.53
C MET A 719 -39.65 -15.77 16.72
N THR A 720 -40.35 -15.77 17.85
CA THR A 720 -39.83 -15.26 19.10
C THR A 720 -39.48 -16.44 19.98
N LEU A 721 -38.23 -16.49 20.43
CA LEU A 721 -37.76 -17.48 21.38
C LEU A 721 -37.49 -16.79 22.70
N THR A 722 -37.88 -17.44 23.80
CA THR A 722 -37.38 -17.03 25.11
C THR A 722 -35.86 -17.18 25.12
N LEU A 723 -35.16 -16.39 25.93
CA LEU A 723 -33.71 -16.49 26.08
C LEU A 723 -33.25 -17.94 26.33
N THR A 724 -33.93 -18.68 27.22
CA THR A 724 -33.62 -20.07 27.56
C THR A 724 -33.74 -21.03 26.36
N GLU A 725 -34.66 -20.77 25.44
CA GLU A 725 -34.83 -21.55 24.21
C GLU A 725 -33.79 -21.15 23.17
N TRP A 726 -33.54 -19.85 23.02
CA TRP A 726 -32.52 -19.29 22.13
C TRP A 726 -31.13 -19.89 22.41
N TYR A 727 -30.78 -20.08 23.68
CA TYR A 727 -29.49 -20.68 24.07
C TYR A 727 -29.29 -22.11 23.61
N LYS A 728 -30.37 -22.83 23.27
CA LYS A 728 -30.29 -24.21 22.77
C LYS A 728 -30.16 -24.25 21.24
N VAL A 729 -30.28 -23.12 20.56
CA VAL A 729 -30.25 -23.01 19.09
C VAL A 729 -28.82 -22.93 18.57
N ASN A 730 -28.44 -23.86 17.69
CA ASN A 730 -27.16 -23.86 16.96
C ASN A 730 -27.36 -23.42 15.51
N ASN A 731 -28.50 -23.79 14.92
CA ASN A 731 -28.92 -23.29 13.63
C ASN A 731 -30.44 -23.15 13.58
N VAL A 732 -30.90 -22.20 12.77
CA VAL A 732 -32.30 -21.96 12.47
C VAL A 732 -32.47 -22.01 10.96
N ARG A 733 -33.43 -22.80 10.52
CA ARG A 733 -33.84 -22.85 9.13
C ARG A 733 -35.26 -22.33 9.01
N CYS A 734 -35.44 -21.31 8.18
CA CYS A 734 -36.76 -20.89 7.72
C CYS A 734 -36.96 -21.42 6.29
N SER A 735 -38.12 -22.01 6.03
CA SER A 735 -38.47 -22.57 4.71
C SER A 735 -39.84 -22.09 4.24
N ALA A 736 -39.93 -21.74 2.97
CA ALA A 736 -41.14 -21.27 2.31
C ALA A 736 -41.68 -22.33 1.35
N ARG A 737 -42.97 -22.66 1.42
CA ARG A 737 -43.61 -23.67 0.55
C ARG A 737 -44.94 -23.19 -0.04
N LYS A 738 -45.14 -23.51 -1.33
CA LYS A 738 -46.40 -23.42 -2.09
C LYS A 738 -46.42 -24.57 -3.11
N ASP A 739 -47.58 -25.14 -3.40
CA ASP A 739 -47.74 -26.43 -4.10
C ASP A 739 -47.12 -26.50 -5.52
N ASP A 740 -46.92 -25.34 -6.17
CA ASP A 740 -46.41 -25.25 -7.56
C ASP A 740 -45.01 -24.57 -7.68
N MET A 741 -44.28 -24.39 -6.57
CA MET A 741 -42.94 -23.75 -6.55
C MET A 741 -41.89 -24.58 -5.81
N THR A 742 -40.63 -24.47 -6.24
CA THR A 742 -39.47 -25.08 -5.58
C THR A 742 -39.22 -24.48 -4.19
N LEU A 743 -38.91 -25.35 -3.23
CA LEU A 743 -38.70 -25.01 -1.81
C LEU A 743 -37.51 -24.05 -1.65
N ALA A 744 -37.77 -22.80 -1.26
CA ALA A 744 -36.73 -21.85 -0.86
C ALA A 744 -36.49 -21.98 0.65
N SER A 745 -35.23 -22.15 1.07
CA SER A 745 -34.84 -22.28 2.48
C SER A 745 -33.59 -21.44 2.79
N GLN A 746 -33.62 -20.69 3.89
CA GLN A 746 -32.48 -19.93 4.42
C GLN A 746 -32.08 -20.55 5.76
N VAL A 747 -30.77 -20.66 6.00
CA VAL A 747 -30.22 -21.23 7.23
C VAL A 747 -29.27 -20.24 7.87
N LEU A 748 -29.58 -19.80 9.08
CA LEU A 748 -28.62 -19.11 9.94
C LEU A 748 -28.00 -20.12 10.88
N THR A 749 -26.66 -20.14 10.92
CA THR A 749 -25.90 -20.96 11.87
C THR A 749 -25.24 -20.02 12.87
N PHE A 750 -25.56 -20.21 14.15
CA PHE A 750 -25.05 -19.40 15.24
C PHE A 750 -23.82 -20.08 15.80
N ARG A 751 -22.69 -19.38 15.75
CA ARG A 751 -21.45 -19.86 16.36
C ARG A 751 -21.53 -19.56 17.85
N LYS A 752 -21.82 -20.57 18.64
CA LYS A 752 -21.68 -20.45 20.10
C LYS A 752 -20.19 -20.31 20.39
N GLY A 753 -19.84 -19.28 21.15
CA GLY A 753 -18.50 -19.15 21.65
C GLY A 753 -18.09 -20.39 22.44
N ASP A 754 -16.80 -20.60 22.59
CA ASP A 754 -16.21 -21.69 23.38
C ASP A 754 -16.47 -21.59 24.90
N GLY A 755 -17.29 -20.64 25.35
CA GLY A 755 -17.57 -20.37 26.76
C GLY A 755 -16.55 -19.47 27.46
N SER A 756 -15.56 -18.91 26.75
CA SER A 756 -14.65 -17.89 27.32
C SER A 756 -15.34 -16.53 27.49
N GLU A 757 -15.27 -15.94 28.68
CA GLU A 757 -15.81 -14.58 28.93
C GLU A 757 -14.97 -13.52 28.19
N PRO A 758 -15.59 -12.51 27.54
CA PRO A 758 -14.83 -11.40 26.96
C PRO A 758 -14.11 -10.59 28.03
N LYS A 759 -12.92 -10.07 27.69
CA LYS A 759 -12.20 -9.10 28.52
C LYS A 759 -12.77 -7.71 28.22
N VAL A 760 -13.30 -7.04 29.24
CA VAL A 760 -13.80 -5.65 29.15
C VAL A 760 -12.85 -4.72 29.91
N THR A 761 -12.24 -3.78 29.19
CA THR A 761 -11.38 -2.74 29.77
C THR A 761 -11.95 -1.36 29.46
N VAL A 762 -11.81 -0.44 30.41
CA VAL A 762 -12.19 0.96 30.22
C VAL A 762 -10.94 1.81 30.41
N HIS A 763 -10.66 2.64 29.43
CA HIS A 763 -9.52 3.54 29.40
C HIS A 763 -10.00 4.98 29.43
N ILE A 764 -9.28 5.81 30.19
CA ILE A 764 -9.46 7.25 30.23
C ILE A 764 -8.36 7.84 29.36
N LEU A 765 -8.72 8.62 28.34
CA LEU A 765 -7.73 9.28 27.51
C LEU A 765 -7.13 10.48 28.29
N PRO A 766 -5.79 10.62 28.38
CA PRO A 766 -5.18 11.70 29.15
C PRO A 766 -5.52 13.10 28.60
N ASP A 767 -5.74 14.02 29.54
CA ASP A 767 -5.85 15.47 29.33
C ASP A 767 -4.53 16.00 28.75
N GLU A 768 -4.52 16.41 27.48
CA GLU A 768 -3.66 17.52 27.03
C GLU A 768 -4.56 18.76 26.84
N ASP A 769 -4.08 19.88 27.35
CA ASP A 769 -4.82 21.10 27.67
C ASP A 769 -5.89 21.55 26.64
N ILE A 770 -7.05 21.98 27.20
CA ILE A 770 -8.19 22.73 26.61
C ILE A 770 -9.36 21.87 26.07
N THR A 771 -10.13 21.18 26.93
CA THR A 771 -11.60 20.96 26.77
C THR A 771 -12.30 20.69 28.12
N ASP A 772 -13.60 21.03 28.25
CA ASP A 772 -14.46 20.78 29.43
C ASP A 772 -15.01 19.32 29.48
N GLU A 773 -14.44 18.41 28.70
CA GLU A 773 -14.95 17.05 28.47
C GLU A 773 -13.94 15.96 28.88
N VAL A 774 -14.44 14.78 29.19
CA VAL A 774 -13.69 13.57 29.57
C VAL A 774 -14.16 12.45 28.65
N THR A 775 -13.21 11.81 27.96
CA THR A 775 -13.50 10.72 27.03
C THR A 775 -13.12 9.38 27.64
N LEU A 776 -14.08 8.46 27.66
CA LEU A 776 -13.94 7.09 28.12
C LEU A 776 -14.02 6.15 26.92
N VAL A 777 -13.10 5.18 26.86
CA VAL A 777 -13.06 4.18 25.79
C VAL A 777 -13.22 2.80 26.42
N CYS A 778 -14.25 2.07 26.00
CA CYS A 778 -14.47 0.69 26.40
C CYS A 778 -14.02 -0.25 25.29
N LEU A 779 -13.14 -1.19 25.63
CA LEU A 779 -12.67 -2.23 24.75
C LEU A 779 -13.23 -3.58 25.22
N VAL A 780 -13.88 -4.30 24.33
CA VAL A 780 -14.42 -5.64 24.57
C VAL A 780 -13.72 -6.62 23.63
N SER A 781 -12.83 -7.45 24.17
CA SER A 781 -12.04 -8.41 23.39
C SER A 781 -12.40 -9.87 23.70
N SER A 782 -12.37 -10.71 22.67
CA SER A 782 -12.71 -12.14 22.73
C SER A 782 -11.93 -12.94 21.69
N ARG A 783 -11.51 -14.17 22.01
CA ARG A 783 -10.76 -15.06 21.10
C ARG A 783 -11.57 -15.48 19.86
N VAL A 784 -12.89 -15.46 19.98
CA VAL A 784 -13.84 -15.80 18.92
C VAL A 784 -14.73 -14.60 18.62
N GLN A 785 -15.07 -14.42 17.35
CA GLN A 785 -16.00 -13.37 16.94
C GLN A 785 -17.37 -13.65 17.56
N ARG A 786 -17.78 -12.84 18.53
CA ARG A 786 -19.13 -12.85 19.10
C ARG A 786 -19.78 -11.49 18.88
N ASP A 787 -21.09 -11.50 18.71
CA ASP A 787 -21.86 -10.27 18.65
C ASP A 787 -22.06 -9.75 20.08
N TYR A 788 -21.50 -8.58 20.40
CA TYR A 788 -21.68 -7.91 21.69
C TYR A 788 -22.49 -6.63 21.49
N TYR A 789 -23.37 -6.34 22.44
CA TYR A 789 -23.95 -5.02 22.59
C TYR A 789 -23.26 -4.30 23.75
N ILE A 790 -22.70 -3.13 23.47
CA ILE A 790 -21.95 -2.34 24.44
C ILE A 790 -22.80 -1.14 24.85
N THR A 791 -22.89 -0.86 26.14
CA THR A 791 -23.62 0.31 26.66
C THR A 791 -22.95 0.87 27.90
N TRP A 792 -23.21 2.14 28.17
CA TRP A 792 -22.65 2.90 29.26
C TRP A 792 -23.74 3.27 30.27
N SER A 793 -23.40 3.36 31.55
CA SER A 793 -24.28 3.93 32.58
C SER A 793 -23.55 4.92 33.48
N GLU A 794 -24.25 5.97 33.90
CA GLU A 794 -23.77 6.99 34.85
C GLU A 794 -24.43 6.77 36.23
N GLN A 795 -23.65 6.33 37.23
CA GLN A 795 -24.04 6.02 38.61
C GLN A 795 -25.20 5.00 38.75
N LYS A 796 -25.32 4.39 39.95
CA LYS A 796 -26.38 3.42 40.27
C LYS A 796 -27.75 4.08 40.39
N THR A 797 -28.37 4.49 39.29
CA THR A 797 -29.83 4.46 39.26
C THR A 797 -30.23 2.98 39.39
N ASN A 798 -31.26 2.69 40.18
CA ASN A 798 -31.79 1.33 40.27
C ASN A 798 -33.23 1.35 39.74
N PRO A 799 -33.48 0.86 38.52
CA PRO A 799 -32.55 0.18 37.61
C PRO A 799 -31.54 1.12 36.91
N PRO A 800 -30.39 0.60 36.42
CA PRO A 800 -29.39 1.39 35.69
C PRO A 800 -29.99 1.97 34.41
N ILE A 801 -29.75 3.26 34.17
CA ILE A 801 -30.12 3.90 32.91
C ILE A 801 -28.95 3.68 31.94
N TYR A 802 -29.19 2.84 30.95
CA TYR A 802 -28.23 2.50 29.90
C TYR A 802 -28.28 3.53 28.77
N THR A 803 -27.11 3.94 28.29
CA THR A 803 -26.92 4.89 27.19
C THR A 803 -26.01 4.27 26.14
N ASP A 804 -26.28 4.50 24.86
CA ASP A 804 -25.41 4.03 23.79
C ASP A 804 -24.12 4.86 23.73
N GLY A 805 -23.00 4.20 23.48
CA GLY A 805 -21.75 4.85 23.06
C GLY A 805 -21.65 4.91 21.54
N ILE A 806 -20.54 5.43 21.04
CA ILE A 806 -20.16 5.30 19.63
C ILE A 806 -19.43 3.97 19.48
N ASP A 807 -20.15 2.95 19.01
CA ASP A 807 -19.61 1.61 18.81
C ASP A 807 -18.94 1.47 17.44
N PHE A 808 -17.78 0.83 17.42
CA PHE A 808 -17.00 0.57 16.20
C PHE A 808 -17.16 -0.90 15.76
N PRO A 809 -17.06 -1.19 14.45
CA PRO A 809 -17.12 -2.57 13.96
C PRO A 809 -16.03 -3.45 14.60
N PRO A 810 -16.30 -4.76 14.82
CA PRO A 810 -15.30 -5.67 15.36
C PRO A 810 -14.06 -5.75 14.47
N VAL A 811 -12.89 -5.52 15.06
CA VAL A 811 -11.59 -5.64 14.39
C VAL A 811 -11.01 -7.01 14.72
N LYS A 812 -10.53 -7.73 13.70
CA LYS A 812 -9.81 -8.99 13.89
C LYS A 812 -8.38 -8.68 14.32
N THR A 813 -7.95 -9.30 15.41
CA THR A 813 -6.64 -9.08 16.01
C THR A 813 -5.85 -10.38 16.12
N LYS A 814 -4.58 -10.31 16.52
CA LYS A 814 -3.72 -11.49 16.68
C LYS A 814 -4.24 -12.44 17.77
N GLN A 815 -4.92 -11.91 18.80
CA GLN A 815 -5.48 -12.69 19.91
C GLN A 815 -6.96 -13.05 19.73
N GLY A 816 -7.64 -12.51 18.71
CA GLY A 816 -9.06 -12.77 18.48
C GLY A 816 -9.77 -11.64 17.76
N TYR A 817 -10.77 -11.07 18.41
CA TYR A 817 -11.59 -9.96 17.92
C TYR A 817 -11.76 -8.95 19.04
N SER A 818 -11.75 -7.67 18.69
CA SER A 818 -11.93 -6.57 19.61
C SER A 818 -12.99 -5.59 19.09
N VAL A 819 -13.83 -5.10 19.99
CA VAL A 819 -14.88 -4.11 19.71
C VAL A 819 -14.66 -2.91 20.62
N ALA A 820 -14.63 -1.71 20.07
CA ALA A 820 -14.46 -0.47 20.83
C ALA A 820 -15.79 0.29 20.89
N SER A 821 -16.06 0.92 22.05
CA SER A 821 -17.15 1.86 22.26
C SER A 821 -16.61 3.12 22.94
N ILE A 822 -16.99 4.30 22.44
CA ILE A 822 -16.54 5.59 22.98
C ILE A 822 -17.71 6.31 23.66
N TYR A 823 -17.48 6.85 24.86
CA TYR A 823 -18.42 7.66 25.60
C TYR A 823 -17.77 8.96 26.11
N THR A 824 -18.44 10.08 25.88
CA THR A 824 -17.95 11.41 26.29
C THR A 824 -18.86 12.00 27.37
N THR A 825 -18.27 12.50 28.44
CA THR A 825 -18.97 13.17 29.55
C THR A 825 -18.27 14.48 29.93
N THR A 826 -18.91 15.35 30.71
CA THR A 826 -18.31 16.62 31.15
C THR A 826 -17.37 16.45 32.34
N LYS A 827 -16.33 17.26 32.44
CA LYS A 827 -15.39 17.30 33.59
C LYS A 827 -16.09 17.59 34.91
N GLU A 828 -17.16 18.39 34.88
CA GLU A 828 -18.02 18.65 36.04
C GLU A 828 -18.72 17.37 36.55
N LYS A 829 -19.28 16.55 35.66
CA LYS A 829 -19.89 15.26 36.01
C LYS A 829 -18.85 14.25 36.49
N TRP A 830 -17.69 14.18 35.82
CA TRP A 830 -16.59 13.29 36.19
C TRP A 830 -16.09 13.57 37.63
N ASN A 831 -15.88 14.83 37.97
CA ASN A 831 -15.33 15.24 39.28
C ASN A 831 -16.32 15.11 40.45
N LYS A 832 -17.63 14.95 40.20
CA LYS A 832 -18.67 14.76 41.24
C LYS A 832 -18.71 13.35 41.85
N LEU A 833 -17.62 12.57 41.76
CA LEU A 833 -17.54 11.16 42.17
C LEU A 833 -18.58 10.27 41.45
N THR A 834 -18.89 10.62 40.20
CA THR A 834 -19.81 9.84 39.36
C THR A 834 -19.09 8.60 38.85
N MET A 835 -19.66 7.43 39.08
CA MET A 835 -19.14 6.16 38.59
C MET A 835 -19.71 5.90 37.20
N PHE A 836 -18.85 5.64 36.22
CA PHE A 836 -19.24 5.28 34.87
C PHE A 836 -18.95 3.80 34.66
N SER A 837 -19.90 3.08 34.10
CA SER A 837 -19.77 1.65 33.88
C SER A 837 -19.95 1.33 32.41
N CYS A 838 -18.96 0.67 31.81
CA CYS A 838 -19.16 0.03 30.51
C CYS A 838 -19.69 -1.38 30.72
N HIS A 839 -20.73 -1.75 29.99
CA HIS A 839 -21.39 -3.05 30.06
C HIS A 839 -21.36 -3.73 28.71
N ALA A 840 -20.81 -4.95 28.65
CA ALA A 840 -20.84 -5.79 27.46
C ALA A 840 -21.87 -6.90 27.63
N PHE A 841 -22.87 -6.93 26.74
CA PHE A 841 -23.92 -7.92 26.71
C PHE A 841 -23.70 -8.87 25.54
N PRO A 842 -23.43 -10.17 25.78
CA PRO A 842 -23.26 -11.13 24.69
C PRO A 842 -24.62 -11.38 24.00
N GLY A 843 -24.65 -11.31 22.67
CA GLY A 843 -25.81 -11.68 21.85
C GLY A 843 -26.18 -13.17 21.93
N SER A 844 -25.29 -14.00 22.48
CA SER A 844 -25.51 -15.43 22.77
C SER A 844 -26.09 -15.71 24.17
N GLY A 845 -26.30 -14.67 25.00
CA GLY A 845 -26.96 -14.68 26.32
C GLY A 845 -26.42 -15.63 27.37
N GLU A 846 -25.12 -15.57 27.65
CA GLU A 846 -24.71 -15.81 29.03
C GLU A 846 -25.28 -14.67 29.88
N ASN A 847 -26.00 -15.00 30.95
CA ASN A 847 -26.73 -14.05 31.80
C ASN A 847 -25.79 -13.16 32.65
N HIS A 848 -24.55 -13.02 32.22
CA HIS A 848 -23.47 -12.34 32.93
C HIS A 848 -23.08 -11.14 32.08
N THR A 849 -23.67 -10.01 32.43
CA THR A 849 -23.20 -8.71 31.98
C THR A 849 -21.79 -8.53 32.52
N ILE A 850 -20.80 -8.45 31.63
CA ILE A 850 -19.45 -8.15 32.06
C ILE A 850 -19.33 -6.63 32.03
N SER A 851 -19.16 -6.07 33.21
CA SER A 851 -19.15 -4.63 33.42
C SER A 851 -17.82 -4.20 33.98
N ARG A 852 -17.30 -3.06 33.51
CA ARG A 852 -16.12 -2.45 34.09
C ARG A 852 -16.42 -1.01 34.49
N ASP A 853 -16.22 -0.75 35.77
CA ASP A 853 -16.48 0.55 36.39
C ASP A 853 -15.22 1.42 36.34
N VAL A 854 -15.42 2.72 36.19
CA VAL A 854 -14.39 3.75 36.27
C VAL A 854 -14.95 4.98 37.00
N SER A 855 -14.19 5.57 37.91
CA SER A 855 -14.61 6.78 38.65
C SER A 855 -13.43 7.64 39.09
N SER A 856 -13.70 8.90 39.43
CA SER A 856 -12.71 9.87 39.89
C SER A 856 -12.24 9.70 41.34
N GLY A 857 -12.85 8.82 42.15
CA GLY A 857 -12.55 8.74 43.60
C GLY A 857 -12.62 7.36 44.27
N LEU A 858 -12.39 6.27 43.53
CA LEU A 858 -12.01 5.01 44.18
C LEU A 858 -10.55 5.14 44.66
N ASP A 859 -10.35 5.01 45.98
CA ASP A 859 -9.04 4.93 46.61
C ASP A 859 -8.19 3.87 45.93
N PHE A 860 -7.12 4.34 45.27
CA PHE A 860 -6.08 3.48 44.76
C PHE A 860 -5.32 2.87 45.94
N THR A 861 -5.68 1.66 46.37
CA THR A 861 -4.81 0.86 47.24
C THR A 861 -3.42 0.72 46.58
N PRO A 862 -2.32 0.52 47.33
CA PRO A 862 -0.98 0.46 46.75
C PRO A 862 -0.76 -0.66 45.72
N GLU A 863 -1.70 -1.60 45.57
CA GLU A 863 -1.74 -2.59 44.48
C GLU A 863 -2.41 -2.09 43.20
N SER A 864 -3.15 -0.97 43.26
CA SER A 864 -3.78 -0.34 42.10
C SER A 864 -3.05 0.91 41.62
N LYS A 865 -2.11 1.45 42.41
CA LYS A 865 -1.05 2.36 41.89
C LYS A 865 0.13 1.60 41.27
N LEU A 866 0.04 0.28 41.16
CA LEU A 866 1.13 -0.58 40.72
C LEU A 866 0.65 -1.64 39.70
N SER A 867 0.23 -1.18 38.52
CA SER A 867 0.24 -2.02 37.31
C SER A 867 0.83 -1.28 36.11
N PHE A 868 1.71 -0.30 36.36
CA PHE A 868 2.72 0.17 35.42
C PHE A 868 4.04 -0.55 35.74
N ALA A 869 4.02 -1.88 35.66
CA ALA A 869 5.21 -2.73 35.58
C ALA A 869 4.75 -4.16 35.22
N LEU A 870 5.32 -4.67 34.13
CA LEU A 870 5.14 -6.02 33.62
C LEU A 870 5.38 -7.09 34.68
N SER A 871 4.38 -7.94 34.92
CA SER A 871 4.58 -9.31 35.38
C SER A 871 4.70 -10.19 34.14
N CYS A 872 5.92 -10.61 33.83
CA CYS A 872 6.24 -11.48 32.71
C CYS A 872 5.64 -12.89 32.89
N THR A 873 4.49 -13.13 32.28
CA THR A 873 4.15 -14.43 31.69
C THR A 873 3.23 -14.18 30.49
N ASP A 874 3.74 -14.47 29.29
CA ASP A 874 3.03 -14.62 28.02
C ASP A 874 1.94 -13.58 27.69
N ASP A 875 2.29 -12.39 27.19
CA ASP A 875 1.42 -11.59 26.31
C ASP A 875 2.18 -10.40 25.68
N ALA A 876 2.79 -10.61 24.51
CA ALA A 876 3.48 -9.60 23.70
C ALA A 876 2.56 -8.97 22.61
N LEU A 877 1.28 -8.79 22.93
CA LEU A 877 0.21 -8.66 21.93
C LEU A 877 -0.71 -7.44 22.11
N GLU A 878 -0.51 -6.58 23.13
CA GLU A 878 -1.37 -5.41 23.38
C GLU A 878 -0.80 -4.04 22.95
N GLU A 879 0.52 -3.88 22.69
CA GLU A 879 1.10 -2.57 22.30
C GLU A 879 0.84 -2.15 20.84
N GLU A 880 0.78 -3.10 19.89
CA GLU A 880 0.49 -2.79 18.48
C GLU A 880 -0.96 -2.36 18.25
N GLU A 881 -1.91 -2.85 19.06
CA GLU A 881 -3.32 -2.44 19.00
C GLU A 881 -3.49 -0.98 19.48
N TYR A 882 -2.76 -0.58 20.52
CA TYR A 882 -2.87 0.74 21.14
C TYR A 882 -2.32 1.85 20.22
N SER A 883 -1.15 1.65 19.61
CA SER A 883 -0.50 2.64 18.74
C SER A 883 -1.31 2.95 17.47
N SER A 884 -1.92 1.93 16.85
CA SER A 884 -2.67 2.11 15.60
C SER A 884 -4.01 2.84 15.79
N LEU A 885 -4.67 2.61 16.94
CA LEU A 885 -5.94 3.25 17.30
C LEU A 885 -5.75 4.72 17.67
N TRP A 886 -4.68 5.07 18.39
CA TRP A 886 -4.37 6.46 18.75
C TRP A 886 -3.95 7.31 17.55
N SER A 887 -3.16 6.75 16.62
CA SER A 887 -2.80 7.44 15.37
C SER A 887 -4.05 7.81 14.56
N THR A 888 -5.06 6.93 14.54
CA THR A 888 -6.30 7.14 13.81
C THR A 888 -7.19 8.18 14.51
N VAL A 889 -7.44 8.04 15.81
CA VAL A 889 -8.31 8.96 16.57
C VAL A 889 -7.70 10.37 16.67
N PHE A 890 -6.40 10.49 16.90
CA PHE A 890 -5.70 11.78 16.99
C PHE A 890 -5.71 12.52 15.63
N SER A 891 -5.53 11.78 14.53
CA SER A 891 -5.63 12.34 13.17
C SER A 891 -7.03 12.88 12.85
N PHE A 892 -8.10 12.20 13.30
CA PHE A 892 -9.47 12.67 13.10
C PHE A 892 -9.81 13.91 13.94
N VAL A 893 -9.33 13.99 15.19
CA VAL A 893 -9.53 15.17 16.06
C VAL A 893 -8.79 16.40 15.52
N ILE A 894 -7.55 16.23 15.04
CA ILE A 894 -6.79 17.33 14.41
C ILE A 894 -7.49 17.83 13.14
N LEU A 895 -8.01 16.93 12.30
CA LEU A 895 -8.74 17.31 11.09
C LEU A 895 -10.06 18.04 11.39
N PHE A 896 -10.77 17.64 12.45
CA PHE A 896 -12.00 18.29 12.89
C PHE A 896 -11.75 19.69 13.47
N ILE A 897 -10.73 19.85 14.32
CA ILE A 897 -10.31 21.15 14.88
C ILE A 897 -9.81 22.09 13.77
N SER A 898 -9.04 21.57 12.81
CA SER A 898 -8.55 22.34 11.66
C SER A 898 -9.69 22.83 10.76
N SER A 899 -10.74 22.02 10.57
CA SER A 899 -11.94 22.37 9.81
C SER A 899 -12.76 23.49 10.48
N LEU A 900 -12.89 23.44 11.82
CA LEU A 900 -13.57 24.47 12.61
C LEU A 900 -12.81 25.79 12.60
N LEU A 901 -11.48 25.76 12.80
CA LEU A 901 -10.61 26.94 12.70
C LEU A 901 -10.65 27.56 11.30
N TYR A 902 -10.61 26.74 10.25
CA TYR A 902 -10.70 27.22 8.87
C TYR A 902 -12.04 27.91 8.59
N SER A 903 -13.16 27.34 9.08
CA SER A 903 -14.50 27.93 8.95
C SER A 903 -14.64 29.24 9.73
N MET A 904 -14.00 29.37 10.89
CA MET A 904 -13.97 30.60 11.69
C MET A 904 -13.17 31.71 11.01
N ILE A 905 -11.98 31.38 10.48
CA ILE A 905 -11.13 32.32 9.74
C ILE A 905 -11.85 32.80 8.47
N PHE A 906 -12.50 31.90 7.73
CA PHE A 906 -13.26 32.26 6.53
C PHE A 906 -14.44 33.19 6.84
N SER A 907 -15.09 32.99 7.99
CA SER A 907 -16.17 33.85 8.47
C SER A 907 -15.66 35.24 8.88
N LEU A 908 -14.53 35.31 9.58
CA LEU A 908 -13.87 36.56 9.97
C LEU A 908 -13.37 37.36 8.75
N VAL A 909 -12.81 36.69 7.73
CA VAL A 909 -12.38 37.31 6.48
C VAL A 909 -13.59 37.87 5.71
N LYS A 910 -14.72 37.14 5.68
CA LYS A 910 -15.97 37.65 5.08
C LYS A 910 -16.52 38.89 5.79
N VAL A 911 -16.48 38.91 7.12
CA VAL A 911 -16.93 40.07 7.92
C VAL A 911 -16.00 41.28 7.73
N ASN A 912 -14.68 41.08 7.65
CA ASN A 912 -13.73 42.17 7.38
C ASN A 912 -13.82 42.71 5.95
N MET A 913 -14.11 41.86 4.96
CA MET A 913 -14.34 42.31 3.57
C MET A 913 -15.66 43.10 3.42
N GLN A 914 -16.69 42.79 4.23
CA GLN A 914 -17.93 43.57 4.29
C GLN A 914 -17.77 44.89 5.07
N ALA A 915 -16.91 44.94 6.10
CA ALA A 915 -16.60 46.18 6.81
C ALA A 915 -15.75 47.15 5.98
N SER A 916 -14.84 46.64 5.15
CA SER A 916 -13.98 47.46 4.28
C SER A 916 -14.72 48.06 3.08
N SER A 917 -15.85 47.47 2.68
CA SER A 917 -16.73 48.01 1.63
C SER A 917 -17.74 49.06 2.14
N ALA A 918 -17.90 49.21 3.45
CA ALA A 918 -18.74 50.25 4.06
C ALA A 918 -18.00 51.59 4.33
N PHE A 919 -16.66 51.60 4.26
CA PHE A 919 -15.83 52.80 4.50
C PHE A 919 -15.46 53.60 3.24
N GLN A 920 -16.01 53.25 2.07
CA GLN A 920 -15.82 53.99 0.81
C GLN A 920 -17.05 54.80 0.36
N LEU A 921 -18.06 54.94 1.22
CA LEU A 921 -19.21 55.82 1.01
C LEU A 921 -19.47 56.65 2.28
N TYR A 922 -18.55 57.55 2.61
CA TYR A 922 -18.79 58.80 3.36
C TYR A 922 -17.71 59.83 3.02
#